data_AF-B0DZ34-F1
#
_entry.id   AF-B0DZ34-F1
#
_cell.length_a   1.000
_cell.length_b   1.000
_cell.length_c   1.000
_cell.angle_alpha   90.00
_cell.angle_beta   90.00
_cell.angle_gamma   90.00
#
_symmetry.space_group_name_H-M   'P 1'
#
loop_
_entity.id
_entity.type
_entity.pdbx_description
1 polymer ?
#
loop_
_entity_poly.entity_id
_entity_poly.type
_entity_poly.pdbx_seq_one_letter_code
_entity_poly.pdbx_strand_id
1 'polypeptide(L)'
;MASSAFRKIGNTGTALDRRSNMGIEDLGPTHVTPEVKEIRDMDELEELTKLRHPDPSLTHKLEIQFPELQVLGSWKKLTLLKKGGMKARLAFSSFIWNSKLYVGGGAYETKGPWLRDLWCLDLEKLDKWRQLPSYPVSEQYTGVWLLWRFSIHNNRAYLVTGKAEVDYFDLITEEWGSVMTTYKRTAADKKAGVHEQWVFPVWNILDSTQEVVGDILYLFGGTHGECIIGTNLFVQLDLKTMEWTRLSGTLRPGEIADYSCPGPRKTPSSWVDRDQERIYLIFGECDRSAGIAKGDRHAAEHGYAYEDFWSWDIKAKEWRMERLVGNVPCPRSEAACTYNPKMDKTVIFGGYNPTLPTQFGNNFFPFSYYADTFMYFPPPPPSTRSIFPPSSGKWKHVLTPGFPTYRAQSQLHTDPATGKMYLFGGYVNTDSVPSRKTYNSRTFGDLWQLRVDAPGGFFDEKDVDLEEERKTAMVGPWQRCFTCGSTGRWKKCGGSCKGQAFFCDSECLREGWKEHKWADYIFPINELDTSDAEAKLLLPSPQQNAEPPRSSTTCFLFSDAGLMCLALKLADCDGWVGTYSHPPSQPTTDDDRWNLDEWKWDALKASMARSPRRQHYPRPEFLFSAERPGYEDTIAQFIPRNELLRLYGVDRTLFDIVMNERYRETLIYHLGDEMTRQCLVSYIARRVRTLHLRLDFFGKPLAFHGQKKSLSQSLLRKLSKEERQSAATAKASVQLLRSITNLMNLVTLDLECQNYPVDDYKLAIPFIMKGWVVYGSVLRTLSLKIPLETVKECVPPPLRLPSLEDLSIHIFTAYLMTDATKLVRSLLVPFVNRHSLTIESLSIYTPMAFNYNISPIFGELEYLPCLTKIDVYFPFISLQQIDSAGLHHLLMAQSASLLTLRIWLFI
;
A
#
# COMPACT_ATOMS: atom_id res chain seq x y z
N MET A 1 27.06 -21.25 3.61
CA MET A 1 28.29 -20.56 3.14
C MET A 1 28.09 -19.05 2.95
N ALA A 2 27.40 -18.57 1.90
CA ALA A 2 27.33 -17.13 1.61
C ALA A 2 26.70 -16.30 2.75
N SER A 3 25.55 -16.71 3.27
CA SER A 3 24.90 -16.09 4.43
C SER A 3 25.84 -15.97 5.64
N SER A 4 26.47 -17.09 6.03
CA SER A 4 27.43 -17.17 7.14
C SER A 4 28.64 -16.24 6.96
N ALA A 5 29.09 -16.00 5.72
CA ALA A 5 30.15 -15.04 5.42
C ALA A 5 29.69 -13.58 5.63
N PHE A 6 28.48 -13.22 5.19
CA PHE A 6 27.89 -11.90 5.48
C PHE A 6 27.65 -11.68 6.97
N ARG A 7 27.20 -12.72 7.70
CA ARG A 7 27.03 -12.71 9.16
C ARG A 7 28.35 -12.43 9.86
N LYS A 8 29.44 -13.09 9.43
CA LYS A 8 30.80 -12.90 9.99
C LYS A 8 31.33 -11.47 9.83
N ILE A 9 31.01 -10.79 8.73
CA ILE A 9 31.42 -9.39 8.47
C ILE A 9 30.41 -8.35 8.98
N GLY A 10 29.46 -8.76 9.83
CA GLY A 10 28.49 -7.88 10.50
C GLY A 10 27.32 -7.41 9.61
N ASN A 11 27.14 -7.98 8.42
CA ASN A 11 26.03 -7.64 7.52
C ASN A 11 24.87 -8.64 7.72
N THR A 12 24.08 -8.42 8.78
CA THR A 12 23.00 -9.34 9.17
C THR A 12 21.84 -9.35 8.17
N GLY A 13 21.55 -8.23 7.50
CA GLY A 13 20.47 -8.15 6.51
C GLY A 13 20.76 -8.99 5.26
N THR A 14 21.98 -8.91 4.72
CA THR A 14 22.37 -9.73 3.56
C THR A 14 22.62 -11.19 3.96
N ALA A 15 22.99 -11.44 5.23
CA ALA A 15 22.99 -12.80 5.76
C ALA A 15 21.59 -13.42 5.76
N LEU A 16 20.57 -12.68 6.22
CA LEU A 16 19.17 -13.10 6.18
C LEU A 16 18.70 -13.36 4.75
N ASP A 17 18.87 -12.40 3.83
CA ASP A 17 18.54 -12.53 2.40
C ASP A 17 19.06 -13.84 1.78
N ARG A 18 20.37 -14.08 1.89
CA ARG A 18 21.04 -15.28 1.31
C ARG A 18 20.68 -16.59 2.03
N ARG A 19 20.01 -16.54 3.18
CA ARG A 19 19.45 -17.71 3.89
C ARG A 19 17.99 -17.92 3.51
N SER A 20 17.21 -16.85 3.52
CA SER A 20 15.78 -16.78 3.20
C SER A 20 15.48 -17.27 1.79
N ASN A 21 16.24 -16.81 0.79
CA ASN A 21 16.04 -17.21 -0.62
C ASN A 21 16.36 -18.69 -0.88
N MET A 22 17.08 -19.36 0.04
CA MET A 22 17.28 -20.82 0.03
C MET A 22 16.25 -21.58 0.87
N GLY A 23 15.58 -20.89 1.81
CA GLY A 23 14.78 -21.48 2.87
C GLY A 23 13.26 -21.37 2.69
N ILE A 24 12.77 -20.36 1.95
CA ILE A 24 11.34 -20.06 1.82
C ILE A 24 10.74 -20.57 0.50
N GLU A 25 11.52 -20.71 -0.58
CA GLU A 25 10.98 -21.31 -1.81
C GLU A 25 10.58 -22.77 -1.57
N ASP A 26 9.35 -23.12 -1.94
CA ASP A 26 8.86 -24.51 -1.96
C ASP A 26 9.51 -25.25 -3.13
N LEU A 27 10.79 -25.58 -2.92
CA LEU A 27 11.51 -26.59 -3.67
C LEU A 27 10.73 -27.89 -3.50
N GLY A 28 9.86 -28.21 -4.46
CA GLY A 28 9.03 -29.41 -4.43
C GLY A 28 9.86 -30.67 -4.16
N PRO A 29 9.28 -31.75 -3.60
CA PRO A 29 10.00 -32.78 -2.86
C PRO A 29 11.15 -33.48 -3.61
N THR A 30 11.15 -33.45 -4.95
CA THR A 30 12.24 -33.92 -5.83
C THR A 30 13.51 -33.08 -5.78
N HIS A 31 13.43 -31.82 -5.34
CA HIS A 31 14.54 -30.87 -5.26
C HIS A 31 15.12 -30.70 -3.85
N VAL A 32 14.48 -31.30 -2.83
CA VAL A 32 14.95 -31.25 -1.43
C VAL A 32 15.94 -32.40 -1.16
N THR A 33 17.07 -32.38 -1.85
CA THR A 33 18.15 -33.36 -1.68
C THR A 33 18.79 -33.25 -0.29
N PRO A 34 19.55 -34.26 0.19
CA PRO A 34 20.28 -34.17 1.46
C PRO A 34 21.18 -32.94 1.55
N GLU A 35 21.85 -32.57 0.47
CA GLU A 35 22.72 -31.39 0.37
C GLU A 35 21.90 -30.09 0.47
N VAL A 36 20.70 -30.04 -0.13
CA VAL A 36 19.78 -28.89 0.02
C VAL A 36 19.28 -28.79 1.46
N LYS A 37 19.05 -29.91 2.17
CA LYS A 37 18.69 -29.90 3.59
C LYS A 37 19.83 -29.43 4.49
N GLU A 38 21.06 -29.89 4.23
CA GLU A 38 22.26 -29.42 4.93
C GLU A 38 22.51 -27.92 4.70
N ILE A 39 22.17 -27.41 3.52
CA ILE A 39 22.21 -25.97 3.23
C ILE A 39 21.02 -25.23 3.89
N ARG A 40 19.83 -25.83 4.00
CA ARG A 40 18.63 -25.24 4.66
C ARG A 40 18.67 -25.42 6.19
N ASP A 41 19.64 -24.75 6.82
CA ASP A 41 19.66 -24.54 8.26
C ASP A 41 18.52 -23.58 8.65
N MET A 42 17.42 -24.16 9.16
CA MET A 42 16.22 -23.43 9.57
C MET A 42 16.39 -22.76 10.93
N ASP A 43 17.23 -23.30 11.81
CA ASP A 43 17.52 -22.72 13.12
C ASP A 43 18.35 -21.44 12.94
N GLU A 44 19.37 -21.46 12.06
CA GLU A 44 20.09 -20.24 11.68
C GLU A 44 19.17 -19.23 10.97
N LEU A 45 18.19 -19.67 10.19
CA LEU A 45 17.21 -18.76 9.57
C LEU A 45 16.32 -18.09 10.64
N GLU A 46 15.80 -18.83 11.61
CA GLU A 46 14.99 -18.30 12.72
C GLU A 46 15.81 -17.34 13.60
N GLU A 47 17.08 -17.64 13.83
CA GLU A 47 17.98 -16.71 14.55
C GLU A 47 18.27 -15.44 13.74
N LEU A 48 18.35 -15.52 12.41
CA LEU A 48 18.56 -14.36 11.55
C LEU A 48 17.31 -13.46 11.43
N THR A 49 16.09 -14.01 11.47
CA THR A 49 14.84 -13.21 11.44
C THR A 49 14.59 -12.45 12.74
N LYS A 50 15.09 -12.95 13.89
CA LYS A 50 15.04 -12.26 15.19
C LYS A 50 15.96 -11.03 15.26
N LEU A 51 17.00 -10.98 14.42
CA LEU A 51 17.92 -9.84 14.37
C LEU A 51 17.30 -8.66 13.62
N ARG A 52 17.71 -7.45 14.00
CA ARG A 52 17.52 -6.25 13.18
C ARG A 52 18.78 -5.90 12.38
N HIS A 53 18.67 -4.93 11.47
CA HIS A 53 19.69 -4.66 10.46
C HIS A 53 20.10 -3.17 10.44
N PRO A 54 21.18 -2.78 11.15
CA PRO A 54 22.02 -3.60 12.01
C PRO A 54 21.35 -3.84 13.37
N ASP A 55 21.76 -4.89 14.09
CA ASP A 55 21.13 -5.21 15.38
C ASP A 55 21.72 -4.34 16.51
N PRO A 56 20.89 -3.69 17.36
CA PRO A 56 21.39 -2.80 18.42
C PRO A 56 22.28 -3.50 19.45
N SER A 57 22.08 -4.81 19.67
CA SER A 57 22.92 -5.61 20.58
C SER A 57 24.30 -5.92 20.00
N LEU A 58 24.49 -5.72 18.69
CA LEU A 58 25.72 -6.00 17.97
C LEU A 58 26.49 -4.73 17.60
N THR A 59 25.85 -3.55 17.49
CA THR A 59 26.54 -2.36 16.93
C THR A 59 27.69 -1.82 17.78
N HIS A 60 27.67 -2.03 19.09
CA HIS A 60 28.81 -1.68 19.96
C HIS A 60 30.04 -2.56 19.75
N LYS A 61 29.88 -3.76 19.15
CA LYS A 61 30.96 -4.72 18.84
C LYS A 61 31.51 -4.54 17.42
N LEU A 62 31.08 -3.49 16.70
CA LEU A 62 31.53 -3.26 15.33
C LEU A 62 32.94 -2.67 15.31
N GLU A 63 33.80 -3.40 14.61
CA GLU A 63 35.20 -3.08 14.36
C GLU A 63 35.52 -3.39 12.89
N ILE A 64 36.48 -2.67 12.30
CA ILE A 64 36.97 -3.01 10.96
C ILE A 64 37.82 -4.28 11.10
N GLN A 65 37.24 -5.41 10.71
CA GLN A 65 37.95 -6.68 10.53
C GLN A 65 38.48 -6.82 9.10
N PHE A 66 37.78 -6.21 8.13
CA PHE A 66 38.07 -6.32 6.70
C PHE A 66 38.04 -4.93 6.04
N PRO A 67 39.16 -4.16 6.03
CA PRO A 67 39.20 -2.81 5.46
C PRO A 67 38.80 -2.71 3.98
N GLU A 68 38.90 -3.80 3.22
CA GLU A 68 38.43 -3.90 1.83
C GLU A 68 36.89 -3.97 1.70
N LEU A 69 36.18 -4.26 2.78
CA LEU A 69 34.74 -4.58 2.84
C LEU A 69 33.98 -3.72 3.87
N GLN A 70 34.69 -2.95 4.68
CA GLN A 70 34.17 -2.16 5.79
C GLN A 70 34.87 -0.80 5.84
N VAL A 71 34.19 0.21 6.34
CA VAL A 71 34.73 1.55 6.64
C VAL A 71 34.03 2.08 7.90
N LEU A 72 34.69 2.88 8.73
CA LEU A 72 34.04 3.46 9.91
C LEU A 72 33.17 4.66 9.53
N GLY A 73 32.12 4.90 10.29
CA GLY A 73 31.32 6.11 10.20
C GLY A 73 30.67 6.48 11.53
N SER A 74 30.11 7.69 11.56
CA SER A 74 29.42 8.27 12.71
C SER A 74 28.23 9.08 12.23
N TRP A 75 27.07 8.83 12.83
CA TRP A 75 25.84 9.57 12.57
C TRP A 75 25.65 10.64 13.66
N LYS A 76 25.88 11.91 13.32
CA LYS A 76 25.69 13.04 14.24
C LYS A 76 24.28 13.60 14.11
N LYS A 77 23.45 13.47 15.14
CA LYS A 77 22.16 14.17 15.18
C LYS A 77 22.39 15.67 15.27
N LEU A 78 21.73 16.45 14.43
CA LEU A 78 21.78 17.91 14.43
C LEU A 78 20.57 18.48 15.18
N THR A 79 20.80 19.58 15.91
CA THR A 79 19.78 20.26 16.73
C THR A 79 19.66 21.71 16.29
N LEU A 80 18.43 22.21 16.14
CA LEU A 80 18.15 23.59 15.74
C LEU A 80 18.25 24.57 16.91
N LEU A 81 18.73 25.79 16.65
CA LEU A 81 18.80 26.85 17.67
C LEU A 81 17.41 27.31 18.12
N LYS A 82 16.46 27.44 17.18
CA LYS A 82 15.05 27.78 17.43
C LYS A 82 14.18 26.58 17.08
N LYS A 83 13.37 26.17 18.05
CA LYS A 83 12.55 24.95 17.99
C LYS A 83 11.24 25.18 17.23
N GLY A 84 10.78 24.16 16.51
CA GLY A 84 9.51 24.18 15.77
C GLY A 84 9.61 24.73 14.33
N GLY A 85 8.44 24.95 13.73
CA GLY A 85 8.29 25.24 12.30
C GLY A 85 7.77 24.00 11.56
N MET A 86 8.66 23.25 10.92
CA MET A 86 8.30 22.05 10.16
C MET A 86 8.15 20.82 11.06
N LYS A 87 7.13 19.98 10.81
CA LYS A 87 6.89 18.71 11.51
C LYS A 87 7.46 17.50 10.76
N ALA A 88 7.66 16.42 11.51
CA ALA A 88 7.91 15.07 11.00
C ALA A 88 6.95 14.66 9.88
N ARG A 89 7.47 14.01 8.83
CA ARG A 89 6.70 13.66 7.62
C ARG A 89 7.30 12.49 6.85
N LEU A 90 6.45 11.79 6.12
CA LEU A 90 6.78 10.74 5.15
C LEU A 90 6.44 11.16 3.71
N ALA A 91 6.90 10.40 2.72
CA ALA A 91 6.59 10.59 1.30
C ALA A 91 6.83 12.03 0.76
N PHE A 92 7.76 12.78 1.34
CA PHE A 92 8.02 14.18 0.98
C PHE A 92 9.12 14.29 -0.09
N SER A 93 9.10 15.39 -0.84
CA SER A 93 10.20 15.78 -1.73
C SER A 93 11.21 16.63 -0.98
N SER A 94 12.50 16.49 -1.27
CA SER A 94 13.54 17.36 -0.72
C SER A 94 14.78 17.43 -1.61
N PHE A 95 15.59 18.45 -1.42
CA PHE A 95 16.88 18.67 -2.09
C PHE A 95 17.75 19.64 -1.29
N ILE A 96 19.04 19.70 -1.59
CA ILE A 96 19.95 20.75 -1.09
C ILE A 96 20.37 21.67 -2.24
N TRP A 97 20.34 22.98 -2.00
CA TRP A 97 20.91 23.99 -2.88
C TRP A 97 21.52 25.13 -2.04
N ASN A 98 22.76 25.54 -2.36
CA ASN A 98 23.51 26.57 -1.63
C ASN A 98 23.45 26.44 -0.11
N SER A 99 23.90 25.29 0.42
CA SER A 99 23.89 24.96 1.86
C SER A 99 22.52 25.05 2.54
N LYS A 100 21.41 25.01 1.79
CA LYS A 100 20.04 25.03 2.33
C LYS A 100 19.31 23.75 1.96
N LEU A 101 18.67 23.12 2.95
CA LEU A 101 17.77 21.98 2.75
C LEU A 101 16.35 22.50 2.48
N TYR A 102 15.79 22.10 1.35
CA TYR A 102 14.41 22.36 0.96
C TYR A 102 13.58 21.09 1.14
N VAL A 103 12.38 21.22 1.69
CA VAL A 103 11.46 20.10 1.98
C VAL A 103 10.03 20.50 1.66
N GLY A 104 9.34 19.71 0.83
CA GLY A 104 7.97 20.00 0.40
C GLY A 104 7.09 18.76 0.29
N GLY A 105 5.79 18.95 0.47
CA GLY A 105 4.80 17.86 0.37
C GLY A 105 4.92 16.78 1.45
N GLY A 106 4.43 15.58 1.15
CA GLY A 106 4.39 14.44 2.08
C GLY A 106 3.14 14.39 2.95
N ALA A 107 3.19 13.59 4.01
CA ALA A 107 2.11 13.46 5.00
C ALA A 107 2.64 13.24 6.43
N TYR A 108 1.84 13.56 7.45
CA TYR A 108 2.20 13.34 8.86
C TYR A 108 2.09 11.86 9.30
N GLU A 109 1.22 11.09 8.65
CA GLU A 109 1.08 9.65 8.77
C GLU A 109 0.50 9.08 7.46
N THR A 110 0.47 7.75 7.30
CA THR A 110 0.07 7.07 6.05
C THR A 110 -1.38 7.33 5.61
N LYS A 111 -2.24 7.83 6.52
CA LYS A 111 -3.64 8.20 6.24
C LYS A 111 -3.84 9.69 5.99
N GLY A 112 -2.75 10.46 5.83
CA GLY A 112 -2.80 11.92 5.69
C GLY A 112 -2.81 12.65 7.05
N PRO A 113 -3.16 13.95 7.09
CA PRO A 113 -3.44 14.81 5.94
C PRO A 113 -2.21 14.96 5.04
N TRP A 114 -2.47 15.10 3.73
CA TRP A 114 -1.44 15.36 2.72
C TRP A 114 -1.06 16.84 2.73
N LEU A 115 0.22 17.12 2.51
CA LEU A 115 0.80 18.44 2.64
C LEU A 115 1.10 19.03 1.26
N ARG A 116 1.04 20.36 1.16
CA ARG A 116 1.43 21.12 -0.05
C ARG A 116 2.32 22.32 0.29
N ASP A 117 2.82 22.34 1.53
CA ASP A 117 3.77 23.34 2.01
C ASP A 117 5.16 23.08 1.43
N LEU A 118 5.97 24.13 1.38
CA LEU A 118 7.39 24.09 1.07
C LEU A 118 8.14 24.82 2.19
N TRP A 119 9.27 24.26 2.62
CA TRP A 119 10.09 24.76 3.72
C TRP A 119 11.56 24.78 3.33
N CYS A 120 12.30 25.67 3.98
CA CYS A 120 13.73 25.86 3.81
C CYS A 120 14.42 25.92 5.18
N LEU A 121 15.57 25.26 5.31
CA LEU A 121 16.47 25.32 6.46
C LEU A 121 17.89 25.63 5.98
N ASP A 122 18.55 26.58 6.66
CA ASP A 122 19.97 26.88 6.48
C ASP A 122 20.83 25.86 7.26
N LEU A 123 21.63 25.06 6.56
CA LEU A 123 22.41 23.95 7.14
C LEU A 123 23.72 24.40 7.80
N GLU A 124 24.13 25.65 7.58
CA GLU A 124 25.30 26.24 8.23
C GLU A 124 24.91 26.92 9.54
N LYS A 125 23.79 27.64 9.55
CA LYS A 125 23.28 28.33 10.75
C LYS A 125 22.47 27.41 11.68
N LEU A 126 21.76 26.42 11.11
CA LEU A 126 20.82 25.54 11.82
C LEU A 126 19.86 26.33 12.74
N ASP A 127 19.43 27.53 12.31
CA ASP A 127 18.76 28.46 13.20
C ASP A 127 17.25 28.20 13.32
N LYS A 128 16.52 28.13 12.21
CA LYS A 128 15.08 27.83 12.15
C LYS A 128 14.65 27.32 10.78
N TRP A 129 13.53 26.59 10.76
CA TRP A 129 12.76 26.40 9.53
C TRP A 129 12.09 27.70 9.09
N ARG A 130 12.08 27.97 7.78
CA ARG A 130 11.35 29.05 7.13
C ARG A 130 10.38 28.47 6.12
N GLN A 131 9.11 28.85 6.22
CA GLN A 131 8.10 28.47 5.24
C GLN A 131 8.28 29.31 3.96
N LEU A 132 8.16 28.65 2.82
CA LEU A 132 8.17 29.22 1.48
C LEU A 132 6.73 29.22 0.91
N PRO A 133 6.46 29.87 -0.23
CA PRO A 133 5.16 29.76 -0.89
C PRO A 133 4.78 28.29 -1.11
N SER A 134 3.58 27.91 -0.65
CA SER A 134 3.01 26.58 -0.88
C SER A 134 2.81 26.33 -2.37
N TYR A 135 2.85 25.06 -2.79
CA TYR A 135 2.67 24.68 -4.19
C TYR A 135 1.27 25.11 -4.69
N PRO A 136 1.17 25.97 -5.73
CA PRO A 136 -0.05 26.75 -6.00
C PRO A 136 -1.14 25.95 -6.72
N VAL A 137 -0.79 24.89 -7.44
CA VAL A 137 -1.76 24.06 -8.16
C VAL A 137 -2.54 23.22 -7.15
N SER A 138 -3.87 23.13 -7.29
CA SER A 138 -4.70 22.39 -6.33
C SER A 138 -4.55 20.87 -6.48
N GLU A 139 -4.79 20.17 -5.37
CA GLU A 139 -4.74 18.70 -5.30
C GLU A 139 -5.67 18.02 -6.31
N GLN A 140 -6.81 18.64 -6.63
CA GLN A 140 -7.77 18.12 -7.61
C GLN A 140 -7.17 17.96 -9.02
N TYR A 141 -6.21 18.80 -9.40
CA TYR A 141 -5.61 18.79 -10.74
C TYR A 141 -4.32 17.97 -10.84
N THR A 142 -3.59 17.81 -9.73
CA THR A 142 -2.27 17.15 -9.72
C THR A 142 -2.23 15.84 -8.95
N GLY A 143 -3.26 15.56 -8.15
CA GLY A 143 -3.18 14.58 -7.07
C GLY A 143 -2.41 15.09 -5.84
N VAL A 144 -2.24 14.18 -4.89
CA VAL A 144 -1.51 14.36 -3.63
C VAL A 144 -0.01 14.46 -3.90
N TRP A 145 0.67 15.39 -3.22
CA TRP A 145 2.12 15.55 -3.32
C TRP A 145 2.81 14.50 -2.44
N LEU A 146 2.89 13.27 -2.94
CA LEU A 146 3.57 12.14 -2.31
C LEU A 146 4.62 11.55 -3.26
N LEU A 147 5.83 11.33 -2.77
CA LEU A 147 6.94 10.66 -3.46
C LEU A 147 7.34 11.25 -4.84
N TRP A 148 6.89 12.47 -5.14
CA TRP A 148 7.44 13.27 -6.23
C TRP A 148 8.90 13.63 -5.94
N ARG A 149 9.67 13.95 -6.99
CA ARG A 149 11.07 14.37 -6.89
C ARG A 149 11.26 15.76 -7.47
N PHE A 150 12.22 16.48 -6.89
CA PHE A 150 12.76 17.71 -7.48
C PHE A 150 14.03 17.38 -8.24
N SER A 151 14.21 18.01 -9.40
CA SER A 151 15.44 18.01 -10.19
C SER A 151 15.98 19.42 -10.28
N ILE A 152 17.23 19.65 -9.88
CA ILE A 152 17.82 20.99 -9.75
C ILE A 152 18.67 21.33 -10.96
N HIS A 153 18.34 22.41 -11.67
CA HIS A 153 19.07 22.86 -12.86
C HIS A 153 18.88 24.38 -13.05
N ASN A 154 19.95 25.11 -13.40
CA ASN A 154 19.94 26.56 -13.69
C ASN A 154 19.11 27.40 -12.69
N ASN A 155 19.38 27.22 -11.39
CA ASN A 155 18.70 27.89 -10.26
C ASN A 155 17.18 27.63 -10.16
N ARG A 156 16.67 26.55 -10.77
CA ARG A 156 15.28 26.11 -10.64
C ARG A 156 15.22 24.69 -10.10
N ALA A 157 14.24 24.45 -9.25
CA ALA A 157 13.86 23.12 -8.77
C ALA A 157 12.62 22.64 -9.53
N TYR A 158 12.83 21.86 -10.58
CA TYR A 158 11.77 21.29 -11.41
C TYR A 158 11.07 20.14 -10.68
N LEU A 159 9.74 20.17 -10.63
CA LEU A 159 8.89 19.19 -9.94
C LEU A 159 8.14 18.36 -10.99
N VAL A 160 8.64 17.17 -11.29
CA VAL A 160 8.03 16.31 -12.33
C VAL A 160 6.94 15.44 -11.72
N THR A 161 5.69 15.72 -12.06
CA THR A 161 4.50 14.97 -11.61
C THR A 161 3.91 14.06 -12.69
N GLY A 162 4.42 14.11 -13.93
CA GLY A 162 3.91 13.38 -15.09
C GLY A 162 2.94 14.18 -15.99
N LYS A 163 2.60 15.41 -15.62
CA LYS A 163 1.91 16.39 -16.49
C LYS A 163 2.78 16.81 -17.68
N ALA A 164 2.14 17.36 -18.71
CA ALA A 164 2.82 18.10 -19.78
C ALA A 164 3.33 19.47 -19.34
N GLU A 165 2.63 20.10 -18.40
CA GLU A 165 3.12 21.27 -17.69
C GLU A 165 4.02 20.82 -16.54
N VAL A 166 5.33 21.09 -16.64
CA VAL A 166 6.29 20.83 -15.56
C VAL A 166 6.40 22.10 -14.72
N ASP A 167 6.05 21.99 -13.45
CA ASP A 167 6.19 23.08 -12.49
C ASP A 167 7.64 23.20 -12.03
N TYR A 168 8.05 24.39 -11.62
CA TYR A 168 9.34 24.61 -10.98
C TYR A 168 9.24 25.67 -9.88
N PHE A 169 10.13 25.56 -8.89
CA PHE A 169 10.36 26.62 -7.92
C PHE A 169 11.66 27.35 -8.28
N ASP A 170 11.59 28.66 -8.50
CA ASP A 170 12.75 29.49 -8.79
C ASP A 170 13.52 29.78 -7.49
N LEU A 171 14.79 29.40 -7.43
CA LEU A 171 15.59 29.45 -6.21
C LEU A 171 16.19 30.84 -5.95
N ILE A 172 16.04 31.78 -6.89
CA ILE A 172 16.46 33.18 -6.75
C ILE A 172 15.29 34.06 -6.33
N THR A 173 14.14 33.95 -7.00
CA THR A 173 12.95 34.75 -6.64
C THR A 173 12.10 34.13 -5.52
N GLU A 174 12.29 32.82 -5.27
CA GLU A 174 11.48 32.01 -4.34
C GLU A 174 9.99 31.94 -4.72
N GLU A 175 9.72 31.95 -6.02
CA GLU A 175 8.38 31.88 -6.61
C GLU A 175 8.17 30.57 -7.39
N TRP A 176 6.91 30.14 -7.50
CA TRP A 176 6.53 29.03 -8.36
C TRP A 176 6.27 29.53 -9.79
N GLY A 177 6.80 28.80 -10.76
CA GLY A 177 6.48 28.94 -12.16
C GLY A 177 6.15 27.59 -12.79
N SER A 178 5.78 27.60 -14.06
CA SER A 178 5.55 26.39 -14.85
C SER A 178 6.07 26.57 -16.27
N VAL A 179 6.32 25.45 -16.94
CA VAL A 179 6.73 25.42 -18.35
C VAL A 179 6.03 24.27 -19.06
N MET A 180 5.48 24.55 -20.24
CA MET A 180 4.89 23.52 -21.08
C MET A 180 5.99 22.71 -21.77
N THR A 181 5.94 21.40 -21.63
CA THR A 181 6.83 20.46 -22.30
C THR A 181 6.11 19.75 -23.44
N THR A 182 6.87 19.22 -24.39
CA THR A 182 6.38 18.56 -25.60
C THR A 182 6.84 17.12 -25.66
N TYR A 183 6.16 16.28 -26.45
CA TYR A 183 6.55 14.89 -26.66
C TYR A 183 6.18 14.44 -28.07
N LYS A 184 7.16 13.93 -28.83
CA LYS A 184 6.94 13.42 -30.20
C LYS A 184 6.99 11.90 -30.24
N ARG A 185 5.82 11.27 -30.12
CA ARG A 185 5.66 9.80 -30.15
C ARG A 185 6.23 9.18 -31.42
N THR A 186 7.07 8.16 -31.27
CA THR A 186 7.60 7.31 -32.34
C THR A 186 6.85 5.99 -32.48
N ALA A 187 7.13 5.23 -33.54
CA ALA A 187 6.59 3.87 -33.72
C ALA A 187 7.10 2.87 -32.65
N ALA A 188 8.29 3.10 -32.08
CA ALA A 188 8.82 2.28 -30.99
C ALA A 188 8.03 2.52 -29.69
N ASP A 189 7.63 3.77 -29.44
CA ASP A 189 6.91 4.14 -28.22
C ASP A 189 5.49 3.55 -28.19
N LYS A 190 4.84 3.50 -29.36
CA LYS A 190 3.56 2.78 -29.51
C LYS A 190 3.68 1.29 -29.18
N LYS A 191 4.81 0.65 -29.52
CA LYS A 191 5.10 -0.76 -29.12
C LYS A 191 5.39 -0.87 -27.62
N ALA A 192 6.01 0.14 -27.02
CA ALA A 192 6.27 0.23 -25.59
C ALA A 192 5.02 0.56 -24.74
N GLY A 193 3.83 0.65 -25.35
CA GLY A 193 2.57 0.93 -24.67
C GLY A 193 2.28 2.42 -24.45
N VAL A 194 3.06 3.34 -25.03
CA VAL A 194 2.84 4.78 -24.89
C VAL A 194 1.65 5.22 -25.75
N HIS A 195 0.65 5.82 -25.10
CA HIS A 195 -0.61 6.26 -25.69
C HIS A 195 -0.45 7.47 -26.63
N GLU A 196 -1.54 7.91 -27.27
CA GLU A 196 -1.47 8.68 -28.53
C GLU A 196 -0.91 10.11 -28.42
N GLN A 197 -0.96 10.73 -27.23
CA GLN A 197 -0.69 12.18 -27.06
C GLN A 197 0.34 12.52 -25.98
N TRP A 198 0.63 11.63 -25.03
CA TRP A 198 1.51 11.95 -23.90
C TRP A 198 2.28 10.72 -23.39
N VAL A 199 3.47 10.97 -22.82
CA VAL A 199 4.39 9.91 -22.37
C VAL A 199 3.98 9.25 -21.05
N PHE A 200 3.26 9.97 -20.17
CA PHE A 200 2.76 9.46 -18.89
C PHE A 200 1.22 9.34 -18.88
N PRO A 201 0.62 8.16 -18.61
CA PRO A 201 -0.83 8.00 -18.55
C PRO A 201 -1.40 8.68 -17.30
N VAL A 202 -2.59 9.28 -17.45
CA VAL A 202 -3.35 9.93 -16.35
C VAL A 202 -2.56 11.04 -15.62
N TRP A 203 -1.47 11.55 -16.21
CA TRP A 203 -0.64 12.67 -15.71
C TRP A 203 -0.11 12.52 -14.28
N ASN A 204 0.05 11.29 -13.82
CA ASN A 204 0.39 10.98 -12.43
C ASN A 204 1.49 9.91 -12.41
N ILE A 205 2.76 10.33 -12.43
CA ILE A 205 3.92 9.47 -12.16
C ILE A 205 4.34 9.68 -10.70
N LEU A 206 4.36 8.61 -9.92
CA LEU A 206 4.83 8.59 -8.54
C LEU A 206 6.06 7.69 -8.46
N ASP A 207 6.79 7.73 -7.33
CA ASP A 207 7.78 6.72 -6.96
C ASP A 207 8.98 6.55 -7.92
N SER A 208 9.12 7.44 -8.90
CA SER A 208 10.22 7.44 -9.86
C SER A 208 11.53 7.93 -9.23
N THR A 209 12.64 7.63 -9.89
CA THR A 209 13.94 8.26 -9.60
C THR A 209 14.36 9.16 -10.75
N GLN A 210 15.10 10.22 -10.43
CA GLN A 210 15.44 11.30 -11.37
C GLN A 210 16.89 11.75 -11.18
N GLU A 211 17.58 11.98 -12.29
CA GLU A 211 18.96 12.48 -12.33
C GLU A 211 19.09 13.57 -13.38
N VAL A 212 19.97 14.56 -13.16
CA VAL A 212 20.26 15.62 -14.15
C VAL A 212 21.71 15.51 -14.61
N VAL A 213 21.92 15.47 -15.92
CA VAL A 213 23.25 15.45 -16.55
C VAL A 213 23.31 16.53 -17.63
N GLY A 214 24.19 17.51 -17.45
CA GLY A 214 24.17 18.73 -18.27
C GLY A 214 22.81 19.43 -18.25
N ASP A 215 22.16 19.52 -19.41
CA ASP A 215 20.82 20.08 -19.59
C ASP A 215 19.72 19.01 -19.73
N ILE A 216 20.01 17.75 -19.44
CA ILE A 216 19.07 16.63 -19.61
C ILE A 216 18.65 16.08 -18.25
N LEU A 217 17.33 16.05 -18.00
CA LEU A 217 16.72 15.36 -16.85
C LEU A 217 16.31 13.96 -17.28
N TYR A 218 16.85 12.94 -16.64
CA TYR A 218 16.49 11.53 -16.83
C TYR A 218 15.50 11.10 -15.76
N LEU A 219 14.48 10.34 -16.13
CA LEU A 219 13.50 9.75 -15.19
C LEU A 219 13.35 8.27 -15.49
N PHE A 220 13.51 7.44 -14.45
CA PHE A 220 13.34 5.99 -14.52
C PHE A 220 12.26 5.49 -13.55
N GLY A 221 11.40 4.60 -14.06
CA GLY A 221 10.51 3.76 -13.27
C GLY A 221 9.41 4.53 -12.55
N GLY A 222 8.97 4.00 -11.41
CA GLY A 222 7.87 4.53 -10.62
C GLY A 222 6.54 3.82 -10.87
N THR A 223 5.44 4.42 -10.40
CA THR A 223 4.07 3.93 -10.57
C THR A 223 3.20 4.97 -11.27
N HIS A 224 2.11 4.55 -11.90
CA HIS A 224 1.14 5.47 -12.50
C HIS A 224 -0.30 4.97 -12.39
N GLY A 225 -1.29 5.83 -12.65
CA GLY A 225 -2.72 5.53 -12.46
C GLY A 225 -3.30 4.36 -13.28
N GLU A 226 -2.48 3.77 -14.16
CA GLU A 226 -2.80 2.62 -15.02
C GLU A 226 -2.01 1.35 -14.67
N CYS A 227 -0.95 1.44 -13.85
CA CYS A 227 -0.14 0.31 -13.41
C CYS A 227 0.55 0.67 -12.08
N ILE A 228 0.15 -0.01 -11.01
CA ILE A 228 0.61 0.26 -9.64
C ILE A 228 1.76 -0.64 -9.21
N ILE A 229 1.95 -1.79 -9.86
CA ILE A 229 3.07 -2.71 -9.56
C ILE A 229 4.45 -2.11 -9.91
N GLY A 230 4.49 -1.06 -10.73
CA GLY A 230 5.71 -0.40 -11.16
C GLY A 230 5.95 -0.49 -12.67
N THR A 231 6.74 0.44 -13.20
CA THR A 231 7.13 0.51 -14.61
C THR A 231 8.65 0.44 -14.77
N ASN A 232 9.16 0.10 -15.96
CA ASN A 232 10.57 0.30 -16.33
C ASN A 232 10.76 1.37 -17.40
N LEU A 233 9.72 2.17 -17.65
CA LEU A 233 9.79 3.31 -18.54
C LEU A 233 11.00 4.20 -18.20
N PHE A 234 11.87 4.41 -19.18
CA PHE A 234 13.02 5.30 -19.06
C PHE A 234 12.92 6.41 -20.11
N VAL A 235 12.91 7.65 -19.63
CA VAL A 235 12.70 8.84 -20.46
C VAL A 235 13.71 9.92 -20.08
N GLN A 236 13.92 10.85 -20.99
CA GLN A 236 14.63 12.08 -20.74
C GLN A 236 13.79 13.30 -21.14
N LEU A 237 14.00 14.42 -20.46
CA LEU A 237 13.55 15.76 -20.82
C LEU A 237 14.78 16.62 -21.09
N ASP A 238 14.85 17.21 -22.29
CA ASP A 238 15.80 18.28 -22.58
C ASP A 238 15.28 19.58 -21.95
N LEU A 239 16.02 20.14 -20.99
CA LEU A 239 15.63 21.34 -20.23
C LEU A 239 15.87 22.66 -20.98
N LYS A 240 16.46 22.61 -22.20
CA LYS A 240 16.58 23.76 -23.11
C LYS A 240 15.43 23.80 -24.11
N THR A 241 15.08 22.67 -24.71
CA THR A 241 13.99 22.57 -25.70
C THR A 241 12.63 22.28 -25.08
N MET A 242 12.61 21.79 -23.83
CA MET A 242 11.42 21.27 -23.15
C MET A 242 10.76 20.10 -23.90
N GLU A 243 11.56 19.27 -24.59
CA GLU A 243 11.09 18.07 -25.31
C GLU A 243 11.44 16.78 -24.55
N TRP A 244 10.42 15.94 -24.33
CA TRP A 244 10.57 14.59 -23.79
C TRP A 244 10.94 13.59 -24.90
N THR A 245 11.77 12.62 -24.56
CA THR A 245 12.12 11.46 -25.41
C THR A 245 12.14 10.19 -24.57
N ARG A 246 11.52 9.09 -25.07
CA ARG A 246 11.68 7.77 -24.44
C ARG A 246 12.97 7.12 -24.91
N LEU A 247 13.73 6.59 -23.97
CA LEU A 247 15.01 5.92 -24.20
C LEU A 247 14.82 4.40 -24.23
N SER A 248 14.21 3.82 -23.20
CA SER A 248 14.03 2.37 -23.08
C SER A 248 12.78 2.01 -22.26
N GLY A 249 12.57 0.71 -22.05
CA GLY A 249 11.51 0.19 -21.21
C GLY A 249 10.11 0.36 -21.80
N THR A 250 9.13 -0.08 -21.02
CA THR A 250 7.72 -0.22 -21.39
C THR A 250 6.84 0.40 -20.33
N LEU A 251 5.71 0.99 -20.73
CA LEU A 251 4.78 1.62 -19.80
C LEU A 251 4.18 0.60 -18.82
N ARG A 252 3.74 -0.55 -19.34
CA ARG A 252 3.24 -1.69 -18.56
C ARG A 252 4.12 -2.92 -18.81
N PRO A 253 4.32 -3.81 -17.82
CA PRO A 253 5.09 -5.04 -17.99
C PRO A 253 4.57 -5.94 -19.13
N GLY A 254 5.52 -6.46 -19.92
CA GLY A 254 5.26 -7.45 -20.97
C GLY A 254 4.79 -8.79 -20.42
N GLU A 255 4.43 -9.72 -21.32
CA GLU A 255 4.12 -11.11 -20.95
C GLU A 255 5.37 -11.91 -20.58
N ILE A 256 6.47 -11.59 -21.26
CA ILE A 256 7.80 -12.17 -21.04
C ILE A 256 8.68 -11.08 -20.40
N ALA A 257 9.54 -11.48 -19.45
CA ALA A 257 10.52 -10.59 -18.85
C ALA A 257 11.60 -10.19 -19.86
N ASP A 258 11.89 -8.88 -19.93
CA ASP A 258 13.01 -8.36 -20.71
C ASP A 258 14.25 -8.27 -19.80
N TYR A 259 15.25 -9.11 -20.08
CA TYR A 259 16.51 -9.15 -19.34
C TYR A 259 17.60 -8.24 -19.93
N SER A 260 17.29 -7.46 -20.99
CA SER A 260 18.23 -6.50 -21.58
C SER A 260 18.23 -5.12 -20.90
N CYS A 261 17.26 -4.87 -20.04
CA CYS A 261 17.12 -3.62 -19.28
C CYS A 261 16.59 -3.91 -17.85
N PRO A 262 16.60 -2.91 -16.94
CA PRO A 262 16.09 -3.12 -15.59
C PRO A 262 14.60 -3.46 -15.60
N GLY A 263 14.20 -4.42 -14.75
CA GLY A 263 12.81 -4.83 -14.58
C GLY A 263 11.89 -3.72 -14.01
N PRO A 264 10.56 -3.83 -14.22
CA PRO A 264 9.57 -2.82 -13.81
C PRO A 264 9.51 -2.64 -12.30
N ARG A 265 9.69 -1.40 -11.82
CA ARG A 265 9.86 -1.12 -10.40
C ARG A 265 9.48 0.30 -9.99
N LYS A 266 9.10 0.43 -8.73
CA LYS A 266 8.97 1.68 -8.00
C LYS A 266 10.13 1.88 -7.02
N THR A 267 10.34 3.12 -6.60
CA THR A 267 11.30 3.54 -5.57
C THR A 267 12.73 2.98 -5.66
N PRO A 268 13.34 2.86 -6.87
CA PRO A 268 14.75 2.49 -6.98
C PRO A 268 15.65 3.63 -6.50
N SER A 269 16.91 3.30 -6.21
CA SER A 269 17.96 4.29 -5.97
C SER A 269 18.75 4.52 -7.26
N SER A 270 19.07 5.79 -7.57
CA SER A 270 19.95 6.17 -8.67
C SER A 270 21.02 7.17 -8.25
N TRP A 271 22.01 7.35 -9.13
CA TRP A 271 22.97 8.45 -9.10
C TRP A 271 23.71 8.57 -10.44
N VAL A 272 24.33 9.72 -10.70
CA VAL A 272 25.29 9.92 -11.81
C VAL A 272 26.72 9.72 -11.31
N ASP A 273 27.61 9.19 -12.14
CA ASP A 273 29.05 9.16 -11.81
C ASP A 273 29.74 10.53 -11.91
N ARG A 274 30.96 10.60 -11.34
CA ARG A 274 31.84 11.78 -11.35
C ARG A 274 32.01 12.40 -12.74
N ASP A 275 32.18 11.54 -13.74
CA ASP A 275 32.55 11.93 -15.10
C ASP A 275 31.32 12.27 -15.96
N GLN A 276 30.10 12.12 -15.41
CA GLN A 276 28.82 12.40 -16.08
C GLN A 276 28.62 11.58 -17.36
N GLU A 277 29.16 10.36 -17.38
CA GLU A 277 29.04 9.42 -18.50
C GLU A 277 27.99 8.33 -18.23
N ARG A 278 27.69 8.02 -16.96
CA ARG A 278 26.72 6.96 -16.61
C ARG A 278 25.75 7.34 -15.50
N ILE A 279 24.54 6.82 -15.64
CA ILE A 279 23.49 6.83 -14.62
C ILE A 279 23.38 5.42 -14.05
N TYR A 280 23.64 5.27 -12.77
CA TYR A 280 23.52 4.01 -12.05
C TYR A 280 22.11 3.87 -11.47
N LEU A 281 21.62 2.63 -11.38
CA LEU A 281 20.32 2.27 -10.86
C LEU A 281 20.45 0.98 -10.04
N ILE A 282 19.94 0.96 -8.81
CA ILE A 282 20.00 -0.20 -7.92
C ILE A 282 18.69 -0.40 -7.15
N PHE A 283 18.31 -1.66 -6.97
CA PHE A 283 17.15 -2.11 -6.19
C PHE A 283 15.83 -1.41 -6.58
N GLY A 284 14.96 -1.09 -5.60
CA GLY A 284 13.54 -0.81 -5.80
C GLY A 284 12.72 -2.11 -5.73
N GLU A 285 11.41 -2.00 -5.96
CA GLU A 285 10.50 -3.16 -5.91
C GLU A 285 9.45 -3.16 -7.01
N CYS A 286 8.95 -4.34 -7.35
CA CYS A 286 7.68 -4.51 -8.04
C CYS A 286 6.59 -4.74 -6.97
N ASP A 287 5.63 -3.82 -6.85
CA ASP A 287 4.56 -3.83 -5.84
C ASP A 287 3.39 -4.75 -6.26
N ARG A 288 3.72 -6.04 -6.43
CA ARG A 288 2.80 -7.06 -6.96
C ARG A 288 1.54 -7.23 -6.12
N SER A 289 1.63 -6.96 -4.81
CA SER A 289 0.51 -7.06 -3.86
C SER A 289 -0.49 -5.92 -4.02
N ALA A 290 -0.05 -4.67 -4.18
CA ALA A 290 -0.93 -3.58 -4.61
C ALA A 290 -1.57 -3.85 -5.98
N GLY A 291 -0.85 -4.56 -6.86
CA GLY A 291 -1.33 -4.99 -8.17
C GLY A 291 -2.63 -5.82 -8.15
N ILE A 292 -2.84 -6.65 -7.11
CA ILE A 292 -4.04 -7.50 -7.00
C ILE A 292 -5.31 -6.64 -7.03
N ALA A 293 -5.33 -5.54 -6.28
CA ALA A 293 -6.48 -4.64 -6.20
C ALA A 293 -6.79 -3.90 -7.52
N LYS A 294 -5.85 -3.90 -8.48
CA LYS A 294 -5.99 -3.29 -9.82
C LYS A 294 -6.16 -4.31 -10.94
N GLY A 295 -5.96 -5.60 -10.67
CA GLY A 295 -5.89 -6.63 -11.72
C GLY A 295 -4.67 -6.43 -12.63
N ASP A 296 -3.58 -5.87 -12.11
CA ASP A 296 -2.36 -5.68 -12.88
C ASP A 296 -1.74 -7.03 -13.28
N ARG A 297 -1.17 -7.09 -14.49
CA ARG A 297 -0.41 -8.25 -14.95
C ARG A 297 0.75 -8.51 -13.99
N HIS A 298 1.01 -9.78 -13.67
CA HIS A 298 2.01 -10.22 -12.70
C HIS A 298 1.74 -9.86 -11.23
N ALA A 299 0.54 -9.35 -10.88
CA ALA A 299 0.12 -9.25 -9.48
C ALA A 299 0.26 -10.60 -8.73
N ALA A 300 0.58 -10.54 -7.44
CA ALA A 300 0.81 -11.68 -6.56
C ALA A 300 0.75 -11.25 -5.09
N GLU A 301 0.60 -12.19 -4.16
CA GLU A 301 0.40 -11.91 -2.72
C GLU A 301 1.59 -11.19 -2.07
N HIS A 302 2.80 -11.41 -2.59
CA HIS A 302 4.03 -10.80 -2.14
C HIS A 302 4.60 -9.85 -3.20
N GLY A 303 5.14 -8.71 -2.76
CA GLY A 303 5.96 -7.84 -3.59
C GLY A 303 7.24 -8.54 -4.07
N TYR A 304 8.06 -7.84 -4.85
CA TYR A 304 9.33 -8.38 -5.32
C TYR A 304 10.42 -7.32 -5.20
N ALA A 305 11.31 -7.48 -4.22
CA ALA A 305 12.50 -6.65 -4.07
C ALA A 305 13.51 -7.00 -5.18
N TYR A 306 13.95 -6.02 -5.96
CA TYR A 306 14.99 -6.27 -6.95
C TYR A 306 16.37 -6.34 -6.27
N GLU A 307 17.15 -7.37 -6.62
CA GLU A 307 18.53 -7.54 -6.18
C GLU A 307 19.58 -7.17 -7.24
N ASP A 308 19.16 -6.54 -8.33
CA ASP A 308 20.02 -6.19 -9.46
C ASP A 308 20.64 -4.79 -9.35
N PHE A 309 21.72 -4.59 -10.11
CA PHE A 309 22.47 -3.35 -10.21
C PHE A 309 22.76 -3.08 -11.69
N TRP A 310 22.47 -1.86 -12.13
CA TRP A 310 22.51 -1.47 -13.53
C TRP A 310 23.22 -0.12 -13.70
N SER A 311 23.78 0.10 -14.89
CA SER A 311 24.19 1.41 -15.37
C SER A 311 23.63 1.67 -16.77
N TRP A 312 23.27 2.91 -17.05
CA TRP A 312 22.96 3.40 -18.40
C TRP A 312 24.17 4.20 -18.89
N ASP A 313 24.73 3.80 -20.01
CA ASP A 313 25.79 4.54 -20.69
C ASP A 313 25.16 5.65 -21.54
N ILE A 314 25.37 6.91 -21.15
CA ILE A 314 24.67 8.07 -21.74
C ILE A 314 25.04 8.24 -23.22
N LYS A 315 26.29 7.91 -23.57
CA LYS A 315 26.82 8.08 -24.92
C LYS A 315 26.44 6.93 -25.85
N ALA A 316 26.56 5.69 -25.38
CA ALA A 316 26.14 4.51 -26.14
C ALA A 316 24.61 4.38 -26.23
N LYS A 317 23.88 4.92 -25.24
CA LYS A 317 22.43 4.78 -25.04
C LYS A 317 22.01 3.33 -24.84
N GLU A 318 22.73 2.63 -23.96
CA GLU A 318 22.52 1.21 -23.67
C GLU A 318 22.56 0.95 -22.15
N TRP A 319 21.77 -0.03 -21.71
CA TRP A 319 21.81 -0.56 -20.35
C TRP A 319 22.89 -1.62 -20.22
N ARG A 320 23.57 -1.63 -19.08
CA ARG A 320 24.57 -2.61 -18.68
C ARG A 320 24.24 -3.11 -17.28
N MET A 321 24.18 -4.44 -17.13
CA MET A 321 24.10 -5.05 -15.81
C MET A 321 25.47 -4.96 -15.14
N GLU A 322 25.52 -4.33 -13.97
CA GLU A 322 26.73 -4.17 -13.15
C GLU A 322 26.84 -5.29 -12.13
N ARG A 323 28.06 -5.54 -11.64
CA ARG A 323 28.30 -6.58 -10.63
C ARG A 323 28.19 -6.03 -9.21
N LEU A 324 27.34 -6.67 -8.40
CA LEU A 324 27.33 -6.52 -6.96
C LEU A 324 28.54 -7.24 -6.35
N VAL A 325 29.60 -6.48 -6.04
CA VAL A 325 30.87 -6.99 -5.48
C VAL A 325 31.14 -6.34 -4.13
N GLY A 326 31.69 -7.12 -3.19
CA GLY A 326 32.08 -6.65 -1.87
C GLY A 326 31.03 -6.92 -0.79
N ASN A 327 30.92 -6.02 0.19
CA ASN A 327 29.96 -6.12 1.28
C ASN A 327 28.69 -5.36 0.89
N VAL A 328 27.83 -6.03 0.13
CA VAL A 328 26.70 -5.42 -0.56
C VAL A 328 25.51 -5.20 0.38
N PRO A 329 24.71 -4.14 0.18
CA PRO A 329 23.41 -4.02 0.84
C PRO A 329 22.47 -5.16 0.44
N CYS A 330 21.63 -5.56 1.39
CA CYS A 330 20.47 -6.42 1.16
C CYS A 330 19.49 -5.74 0.17
N PRO A 331 18.82 -6.49 -0.74
CA PRO A 331 17.78 -5.96 -1.64
C PRO A 331 16.72 -5.14 -0.87
N ARG A 332 16.35 -3.97 -1.38
CA ARG A 332 15.53 -3.00 -0.65
C ARG A 332 14.83 -1.96 -1.53
N SER A 333 13.67 -1.52 -1.06
CA SER A 333 12.88 -0.41 -1.58
C SER A 333 12.99 0.81 -0.65
N GLU A 334 12.64 1.99 -1.17
CA GLU A 334 12.51 3.24 -0.39
C GLU A 334 13.75 3.66 0.42
N ALA A 335 14.93 3.18 0.01
CA ALA A 335 16.19 3.51 0.64
C ALA A 335 16.61 4.96 0.32
N ALA A 336 17.31 5.60 1.26
CA ALA A 336 17.90 6.91 1.05
C ALA A 336 19.23 6.74 0.29
N CYS A 337 19.41 7.43 -0.84
CA CYS A 337 20.60 7.31 -1.68
C CYS A 337 21.12 8.71 -2.05
N THR A 338 22.45 8.90 -2.00
CA THR A 338 23.10 10.10 -2.55
C THR A 338 24.48 9.77 -3.09
N TYR A 339 24.88 10.45 -4.17
CA TYR A 339 26.27 10.50 -4.61
C TYR A 339 26.96 11.73 -4.03
N ASN A 340 28.17 11.54 -3.51
CA ASN A 340 28.98 12.60 -2.94
C ASN A 340 30.13 12.97 -3.91
N PRO A 341 30.05 14.10 -4.62
CA PRO A 341 31.05 14.49 -5.61
C PRO A 341 32.40 14.92 -5.00
N LYS A 342 32.48 15.17 -3.68
CA LYS A 342 33.75 15.47 -3.01
C LYS A 342 34.50 14.20 -2.59
N MET A 343 33.78 13.10 -2.38
CA MET A 343 34.35 11.79 -2.04
C MET A 343 34.50 10.86 -3.26
N ASP A 344 33.75 11.13 -4.34
CA ASP A 344 33.57 10.22 -5.49
C ASP A 344 32.99 8.86 -5.04
N LYS A 345 31.93 8.90 -4.20
CA LYS A 345 31.30 7.71 -3.58
C LYS A 345 29.79 7.89 -3.52
N THR A 346 29.05 6.80 -3.65
CA THR A 346 27.60 6.77 -3.39
C THR A 346 27.33 6.14 -2.04
N VAL A 347 26.40 6.70 -1.28
CA VAL A 347 25.94 6.18 0.00
C VAL A 347 24.48 5.77 -0.08
N ILE A 348 24.16 4.60 0.47
CA ILE A 348 22.79 4.12 0.69
C ILE A 348 22.57 3.96 2.21
N PHE A 349 21.41 4.41 2.70
CA PHE A 349 20.98 4.25 4.08
C PHE A 349 19.54 3.74 4.15
N GLY A 350 19.29 2.79 5.07
CA GLY A 350 17.94 2.38 5.46
C GLY A 350 17.11 1.81 4.31
N GLY A 351 15.81 2.11 4.30
CA GLY A 351 14.82 1.50 3.39
C GLY A 351 14.09 0.32 4.04
N TYR A 352 13.33 -0.42 3.23
CA TYR A 352 12.64 -1.64 3.66
C TYR A 352 12.72 -2.75 2.59
N ASN A 353 12.47 -3.99 2.97
CA ASN A 353 12.27 -5.11 2.04
C ASN A 353 10.85 -5.67 2.24
N PRO A 354 10.02 -5.77 1.18
CA PRO A 354 8.63 -6.22 1.23
C PRO A 354 8.43 -7.75 1.44
N THR A 355 9.51 -8.54 1.47
CA THR A 355 9.46 -10.01 1.41
C THR A 355 10.36 -10.73 2.43
N LEU A 356 11.39 -10.07 2.96
CA LEU A 356 12.25 -10.66 3.98
C LEU A 356 11.61 -10.46 5.35
N PRO A 357 11.40 -11.54 6.14
CA PRO A 357 10.66 -11.42 7.38
C PRO A 357 11.53 -10.94 8.56
N THR A 358 10.90 -10.21 9.49
CA THR A 358 11.48 -9.88 10.80
C THR A 358 10.57 -10.40 11.91
N GLN A 359 11.17 -11.06 12.90
CA GLN A 359 10.49 -11.51 14.11
C GLN A 359 10.86 -10.60 15.29
N PHE A 360 9.88 -10.16 16.07
CA PHE A 360 10.10 -9.35 17.26
C PHE A 360 9.21 -9.80 18.42
N GLY A 361 9.83 -10.47 19.40
CA GLY A 361 9.12 -11.21 20.43
C GLY A 361 8.27 -12.31 19.79
N ASN A 362 6.98 -12.33 20.11
CA ASN A 362 6.02 -13.28 19.54
C ASN A 362 5.41 -12.80 18.21
N ASN A 363 5.78 -11.62 17.70
CA ASN A 363 5.23 -11.09 16.45
C ASN A 363 6.13 -11.44 15.26
N PHE A 364 5.53 -11.83 14.15
CA PHE A 364 6.19 -12.08 12.88
C PHE A 364 5.69 -11.07 11.84
N PHE A 365 6.61 -10.42 11.13
CA PHE A 365 6.31 -9.46 10.08
C PHE A 365 6.89 -9.96 8.75
N PRO A 366 6.13 -9.96 7.64
CA PRO A 366 6.60 -10.44 6.33
C PRO A 366 7.50 -9.42 5.60
N PHE A 367 8.04 -8.43 6.33
CA PHE A 367 8.87 -7.36 5.82
C PHE A 367 9.94 -6.96 6.86
N SER A 368 11.03 -6.37 6.38
CA SER A 368 12.14 -5.87 7.20
C SER A 368 12.40 -4.40 6.94
N TYR A 369 12.66 -3.62 7.99
CA TYR A 369 13.19 -2.25 7.88
C TYR A 369 14.68 -2.20 8.19
N TYR A 370 15.42 -1.36 7.47
CA TYR A 370 16.85 -1.20 7.62
C TYR A 370 17.22 0.13 8.27
N ALA A 371 18.39 0.14 8.92
CA ALA A 371 19.11 1.33 9.38
C ALA A 371 20.62 1.21 9.15
N ASP A 372 21.03 0.22 8.34
CA ASP A 372 22.42 0.03 7.94
C ASP A 372 22.81 1.08 6.88
N THR A 373 24.11 1.31 6.76
CA THR A 373 24.68 2.33 5.87
C THR A 373 25.72 1.66 4.99
N PHE A 374 25.61 1.79 3.68
CA PHE A 374 26.56 1.21 2.72
C PHE A 374 27.15 2.29 1.82
N MET A 375 28.39 2.08 1.39
CA MET A 375 29.08 2.98 0.48
C MET A 375 29.62 2.21 -0.72
N TYR A 376 29.30 2.68 -1.93
CA TYR A 376 29.86 2.18 -3.18
C TYR A 376 31.16 2.93 -3.49
N PHE A 377 32.23 2.16 -3.65
CA PHE A 377 33.52 2.61 -4.13
C PHE A 377 33.58 2.30 -5.63
N PRO A 378 33.45 3.30 -6.52
CA PRO A 378 33.60 3.09 -7.95
C PRO A 378 35.02 2.61 -8.24
N PRO A 379 35.24 1.93 -9.38
CA PRO A 379 36.57 1.48 -9.73
C PRO A 379 37.52 2.67 -9.93
N PRO A 380 38.82 2.53 -9.62
CA PRO A 380 39.81 3.55 -9.96
C PRO A 380 39.78 3.86 -11.46
N PRO A 381 40.07 5.12 -11.86
CA PRO A 381 40.21 5.48 -13.27
C PRO A 381 41.17 4.52 -14.00
N PRO A 382 40.91 4.20 -15.28
CA PRO A 382 41.74 3.26 -16.03
C PRO A 382 43.19 3.74 -16.11
N SER A 383 44.06 3.15 -15.29
CA SER A 383 45.50 3.38 -15.37
C SER A 383 46.02 2.77 -16.67
N THR A 384 46.93 3.49 -17.34
CA THR A 384 47.30 3.25 -18.75
C THR A 384 48.03 1.93 -19.03
N ARG A 385 48.23 1.03 -18.05
CA ARG A 385 48.93 -0.26 -18.20
C ARG A 385 48.43 -1.40 -17.27
N SER A 386 47.12 -1.52 -16.99
CA SER A 386 46.61 -2.75 -16.37
C SER A 386 46.50 -3.89 -17.40
N ILE A 387 47.23 -4.99 -17.17
CA ILE A 387 47.08 -6.25 -17.94
C ILE A 387 45.91 -7.08 -17.38
N PHE A 388 45.47 -6.79 -16.16
CA PHE A 388 44.29 -7.40 -15.54
C PHE A 388 43.00 -6.73 -16.05
N PRO A 389 41.87 -7.46 -16.14
CA PRO A 389 40.57 -6.87 -16.46
C PRO A 389 40.28 -5.70 -15.51
N PRO A 390 39.58 -4.64 -15.99
CA PRO A 390 39.29 -3.47 -15.18
C PRO A 390 38.62 -3.91 -13.88
N SER A 391 39.17 -3.47 -12.75
CA SER A 391 38.59 -3.71 -11.43
C SER A 391 37.13 -3.28 -11.45
N SER A 392 36.22 -4.09 -10.91
CA SER A 392 34.86 -3.64 -10.63
C SER A 392 34.86 -2.71 -9.42
N GLY A 393 33.86 -1.82 -9.32
CA GLY A 393 33.58 -1.14 -8.06
C GLY A 393 33.24 -2.14 -6.95
N LYS A 394 33.35 -1.70 -5.69
CA LYS A 394 33.09 -2.52 -4.50
C LYS A 394 32.14 -1.80 -3.55
N TRP A 395 31.20 -2.53 -2.97
CA TRP A 395 30.44 -2.07 -1.82
C TRP A 395 31.20 -2.32 -0.52
N LYS A 396 31.13 -1.38 0.41
CA LYS A 396 31.57 -1.53 1.80
C LYS A 396 30.41 -1.20 2.75
N HIS A 397 30.33 -1.93 3.85
CA HIS A 397 29.45 -1.59 4.98
C HIS A 397 30.11 -0.46 5.77
N VAL A 398 29.39 0.66 5.96
CA VAL A 398 29.80 1.76 6.84
C VAL A 398 29.38 1.38 8.26
N LEU A 399 30.36 0.99 9.07
CA LEU A 399 30.18 0.55 10.44
C LEU A 399 29.91 1.78 11.33
N THR A 400 28.67 1.91 11.82
CA THR A 400 28.22 3.02 12.66
C THR A 400 27.71 2.48 14.00
N PRO A 401 28.38 2.76 15.14
CA PRO A 401 27.93 2.27 16.44
C PRO A 401 26.57 2.87 16.83
N GLY A 402 26.41 4.19 16.64
CA GLY A 402 25.14 4.90 16.70
C GLY A 402 24.56 5.18 15.31
N PHE A 403 23.23 5.11 15.18
CA PHE A 403 22.52 5.26 13.90
C PHE A 403 21.12 5.87 14.04
N PRO A 404 20.61 6.60 13.02
CA PRO A 404 19.20 6.97 12.91
C PRO A 404 18.36 5.70 12.85
N THR A 405 17.30 5.59 13.65
CA THR A 405 16.51 4.34 13.74
C THR A 405 15.90 3.91 12.40
N TYR A 406 15.61 2.60 12.29
CA TYR A 406 14.99 1.93 11.14
C TYR A 406 13.89 2.75 10.52
N ARG A 407 14.02 3.00 9.22
CA ARG A 407 13.09 3.84 8.45
C ARG A 407 13.21 3.64 6.95
N ALA A 408 12.10 3.86 6.28
CA ALA A 408 11.99 3.99 4.83
C ALA A 408 11.57 5.42 4.44
N GLN A 409 11.69 5.78 3.16
CA GLN A 409 11.37 7.10 2.58
C GLN A 409 12.11 8.30 3.18
N SER A 410 13.09 8.08 4.06
CA SER A 410 14.02 9.13 4.47
C SER A 410 14.82 9.61 3.26
N GLN A 411 15.17 10.89 3.24
CA GLN A 411 15.91 11.49 2.13
C GLN A 411 17.33 11.82 2.59
N LEU A 412 18.32 11.33 1.84
CA LEU A 412 19.75 11.55 2.08
C LEU A 412 20.27 12.43 0.95
N HIS A 413 20.90 13.54 1.28
CA HIS A 413 21.44 14.50 0.31
C HIS A 413 22.87 14.88 0.65
N THR A 414 23.76 14.85 -0.32
CA THR A 414 25.03 15.57 -0.23
C THR A 414 24.79 17.04 -0.55
N ASP A 415 25.26 17.94 0.30
CA ASP A 415 25.40 19.35 -0.06
C ASP A 415 26.55 19.49 -1.08
N PRO A 416 26.30 19.91 -2.34
CA PRO A 416 27.35 19.99 -3.36
C PRO A 416 28.41 21.05 -3.05
N ALA A 417 28.09 22.07 -2.24
CA ALA A 417 29.03 23.09 -1.84
C ALA A 417 30.07 22.52 -0.87
N THR A 418 29.64 21.98 0.27
CA THR A 418 30.54 21.49 1.32
C THR A 418 30.97 20.03 1.17
N GLY A 419 30.16 19.17 0.56
CA GLY A 419 30.34 17.71 0.55
C GLY A 419 29.80 16.99 1.80
N LYS A 420 29.15 17.71 2.72
CA LYS A 420 28.51 17.08 3.89
C LYS A 420 27.23 16.35 3.48
N MET A 421 27.00 15.18 4.07
CA MET A 421 25.85 14.33 3.79
C MET A 421 24.82 14.44 4.90
N TYR A 422 23.57 14.77 4.55
CA TYR A 422 22.48 15.02 5.48
C TYR A 422 21.30 14.08 5.24
N LEU A 423 20.87 13.37 6.28
CA LEU A 423 19.66 12.55 6.29
C LEU A 423 18.53 13.31 6.98
N PHE A 424 17.36 13.37 6.35
CA PHE A 424 16.16 13.95 6.94
C PHE A 424 14.96 12.99 6.86
N GLY A 425 14.14 13.01 7.92
CA GLY A 425 12.77 12.48 7.92
C GLY A 425 12.65 10.97 7.67
N GLY A 426 11.53 10.57 7.05
CA GLY A 426 11.17 9.18 6.74
C GLY A 426 10.12 8.62 7.69
N TYR A 427 9.84 7.32 7.61
CA TYR A 427 8.87 6.65 8.48
C TYR A 427 9.24 5.20 8.78
N VAL A 428 8.55 4.63 9.76
CA VAL A 428 8.54 3.19 10.04
C VAL A 428 7.15 2.79 10.53
N ASN A 429 6.70 1.57 10.27
CA ASN A 429 5.49 1.06 10.91
C ASN A 429 5.73 0.83 12.41
N THR A 430 4.69 1.02 13.24
CA THR A 430 4.75 0.93 14.72
C THR A 430 5.32 -0.39 15.23
N ASP A 431 5.24 -1.43 14.42
CA ASP A 431 5.69 -2.79 14.68
C ASP A 431 7.20 -2.88 14.94
N SER A 432 7.98 -1.99 14.35
CA SER A 432 9.43 -1.85 14.63
C SER A 432 9.75 -0.90 15.80
N VAL A 433 8.78 -0.11 16.27
CA VAL A 433 8.96 0.88 17.35
C VAL A 433 7.75 0.85 18.29
N PRO A 434 7.75 -0.04 19.31
CA PRO A 434 6.57 -0.32 20.14
C PRO A 434 6.14 0.94 20.90
N SER A 435 5.08 1.59 20.42
CA SER A 435 4.68 2.92 20.91
C SER A 435 3.18 3.19 20.92
N ARG A 436 2.32 2.34 20.33
CA ARG A 436 0.88 2.60 20.16
C ARG A 436 0.03 1.33 20.27
N LYS A 437 -1.22 1.50 20.70
CA LYS A 437 -2.29 0.46 20.69
C LYS A 437 -2.92 0.25 19.29
N THR A 438 -2.49 1.02 18.29
CA THR A 438 -3.04 1.06 16.94
C THR A 438 -1.90 1.06 15.93
N TYR A 439 -2.04 0.25 14.87
CA TYR A 439 -1.10 0.15 13.75
C TYR A 439 -1.10 1.45 12.90
N ASN A 440 -0.42 2.49 13.38
CA ASN A 440 -0.23 3.76 12.66
C ASN A 440 1.25 3.96 12.38
N SER A 441 1.60 4.23 11.12
CA SER A 441 2.97 4.55 10.73
C SER A 441 3.52 5.77 11.51
N ARG A 442 4.74 5.63 11.99
CA ARG A 442 5.48 6.64 12.74
C ARG A 442 6.39 7.42 11.79
N THR A 443 6.20 8.74 11.71
CA THR A 443 7.05 9.63 10.92
C THR A 443 8.18 10.24 11.74
N PHE A 444 9.24 10.66 11.06
CA PHE A 444 10.41 11.31 11.64
C PHE A 444 10.58 12.72 11.06
N GLY A 445 11.19 13.61 11.85
CA GLY A 445 11.50 15.01 11.51
C GLY A 445 12.86 15.46 12.04
N ASP A 446 13.71 14.48 12.37
CA ASP A 446 15.09 14.66 12.79
C ASP A 446 16.00 14.89 11.58
N LEU A 447 17.07 15.66 11.81
CA LEU A 447 18.14 15.91 10.87
C LEU A 447 19.43 15.28 11.40
N TRP A 448 20.13 14.56 10.54
CA TRP A 448 21.40 13.90 10.87
C TRP A 448 22.46 14.21 9.82
N GLN A 449 23.72 14.29 10.25
CA GLN A 449 24.89 14.34 9.38
C GLN A 449 25.60 12.98 9.42
N LEU A 450 25.86 12.39 8.26
CA LEU A 450 26.78 11.26 8.14
C LEU A 450 28.22 11.77 8.04
N ARG A 451 29.10 11.16 8.83
CA ARG A 451 30.55 11.30 8.77
C ARG A 451 31.15 9.92 8.50
N VAL A 452 32.13 9.82 7.61
CA VAL A 452 32.74 8.55 7.19
C VAL A 452 34.26 8.69 7.18
N ASP A 453 34.94 7.68 7.71
CA ASP A 453 36.41 7.56 7.71
C ASP A 453 36.94 7.27 6.30
N ALA A 454 36.90 8.32 5.48
CA ALA A 454 37.37 8.36 4.10
C ALA A 454 37.70 9.81 3.71
N PRO A 455 38.59 10.05 2.74
CA PRO A 455 38.90 11.39 2.26
C PRO A 455 37.64 12.17 1.86
N GLY A 456 37.46 13.38 2.43
CA GLY A 456 36.27 14.21 2.23
C GLY A 456 35.04 13.81 3.05
N GLY A 457 35.11 12.77 3.87
CA GLY A 457 33.99 12.24 4.66
C GLY A 457 33.70 12.92 6.00
N PHE A 458 34.40 14.02 6.34
CA PHE A 458 34.18 14.82 7.57
C PHE A 458 34.30 14.03 8.89
N PHE A 459 35.21 13.07 8.92
CA PHE A 459 35.52 12.24 10.08
C PHE A 459 36.86 12.71 10.69
N ASP A 460 36.80 13.67 11.62
CA ASP A 460 37.93 14.05 12.47
C ASP A 460 37.76 13.35 13.83
N GLU A 461 38.77 12.62 14.28
CA GLU A 461 38.79 11.90 15.56
C GLU A 461 38.56 12.84 16.76
N LYS A 462 38.84 14.14 16.63
CA LYS A 462 38.56 15.14 17.68
C LYS A 462 37.08 15.52 17.78
N ASP A 463 36.33 15.33 16.69
CA ASP A 463 34.90 15.64 16.59
C ASP A 463 34.02 14.37 16.68
N VAL A 464 34.61 13.18 16.56
CA VAL A 464 33.94 11.87 16.55
C VAL A 464 34.39 11.02 17.75
N ASP A 465 33.61 11.05 18.83
CA ASP A 465 33.81 10.16 19.97
C ASP A 465 33.15 8.79 19.73
N LEU A 466 33.82 7.93 18.94
CA LEU A 466 33.35 6.55 18.70
C LEU A 466 33.21 5.74 20.00
N GLU A 467 33.96 6.08 21.04
CA GLU A 467 33.97 5.36 22.30
C GLU A 467 32.75 5.72 23.16
N GLU A 468 32.33 6.99 23.15
CA GLU A 468 31.01 7.40 23.61
C GLU A 468 29.93 6.68 22.80
N GLU A 469 29.95 6.73 21.46
CA GLU A 469 28.92 6.10 20.63
C GLU A 469 28.80 4.59 20.89
N ARG A 470 29.92 3.87 21.07
CA ARG A 470 29.93 2.45 21.45
C ARG A 470 29.35 2.23 22.84
N LYS A 471 29.82 2.97 23.86
CA LYS A 471 29.26 2.90 25.24
C LYS A 471 27.77 3.18 25.26
N THR A 472 27.32 4.11 24.42
CA THR A 472 25.93 4.50 24.23
C THR A 472 25.12 3.40 23.53
N ALA A 473 25.70 2.70 22.55
CA ALA A 473 25.10 1.54 21.91
C ALA A 473 25.02 0.31 22.86
N MET A 474 26.01 0.13 23.75
CA MET A 474 25.98 -0.93 24.78
C MET A 474 24.79 -0.83 25.74
N VAL A 475 24.29 0.38 26.02
CA VAL A 475 23.11 0.55 26.90
C VAL A 475 21.79 0.11 26.23
N GLY A 476 21.87 -0.38 25.00
CA GLY A 476 20.89 -1.26 24.40
C GLY A 476 19.68 -0.56 23.76
N PRO A 477 18.74 -1.33 23.21
CA PRO A 477 17.59 -0.79 22.46
C PRO A 477 16.66 0.08 23.32
N TRP A 478 16.70 -0.07 24.65
CA TRP A 478 15.81 0.62 25.59
C TRP A 478 16.26 2.02 25.99
N GLN A 479 17.56 2.36 25.88
CA GLN A 479 18.03 3.76 26.02
C GLN A 479 18.05 4.53 24.70
N ARG A 480 17.26 4.09 23.71
CA ARG A 480 17.01 4.90 22.52
C ARG A 480 16.06 6.04 22.84
N CYS A 481 16.26 7.18 22.19
CA CYS A 481 15.36 8.30 22.29
C CYS A 481 14.00 7.85 21.76
N PHE A 482 12.97 7.86 22.60
CA PHE A 482 11.62 7.43 22.25
C PHE A 482 11.09 8.13 20.98
N THR A 483 11.59 9.33 20.66
CA THR A 483 11.11 10.15 19.54
C THR A 483 11.84 9.91 18.21
N CYS A 484 13.17 10.01 18.18
CA CYS A 484 13.97 9.87 16.96
C CYS A 484 14.73 8.53 16.87
N GLY A 485 14.65 7.70 17.91
CA GLY A 485 15.33 6.40 18.01
C GLY A 485 16.86 6.46 18.06
N SER A 486 17.44 7.65 18.23
CA SER A 486 18.87 7.84 18.46
C SER A 486 19.34 7.06 19.69
N THR A 487 20.52 6.48 19.64
CA THR A 487 21.19 5.88 20.81
C THR A 487 21.91 6.97 21.61
N GLY A 488 21.81 6.96 22.94
CA GLY A 488 22.59 7.87 23.81
C GLY A 488 22.26 7.78 25.29
N ARG A 489 23.09 8.42 26.12
CA ARG A 489 22.81 8.63 27.56
C ARG A 489 21.72 9.68 27.76
N TRP A 490 20.50 9.28 27.46
CA TRP A 490 19.32 10.14 27.39
C TRP A 490 18.63 10.33 28.73
N LYS A 491 17.88 11.44 28.87
CA LYS A 491 17.14 11.69 30.11
C LYS A 491 15.95 10.74 30.18
N LYS A 492 16.00 9.82 31.14
CA LYS A 492 14.89 8.97 31.57
C LYS A 492 13.72 9.88 31.98
N CYS A 493 12.50 9.57 31.51
CA CYS A 493 11.32 10.35 31.87
C CYS A 493 11.00 10.17 33.37
N GLY A 494 11.11 11.26 34.15
CA GLY A 494 10.77 11.28 35.57
C GLY A 494 9.26 11.34 35.86
N GLY A 495 8.42 10.86 34.94
CA GLY A 495 6.96 11.04 34.97
C GLY A 495 6.17 9.76 34.64
N SER A 496 4.98 9.95 34.08
CA SER A 496 3.86 8.99 34.00
C SER A 496 4.09 7.63 33.31
N CYS A 497 5.29 7.33 32.82
CA CYS A 497 5.66 6.06 32.17
C CYS A 497 6.62 5.20 33.01
N LYS A 498 6.77 5.51 34.31
CA LYS A 498 7.70 4.86 35.25
C LYS A 498 9.18 4.87 34.78
N GLY A 499 9.50 5.79 33.87
CA GLY A 499 10.81 5.92 33.24
C GLY A 499 11.14 4.88 32.18
N GLN A 500 10.15 4.24 31.55
CA GLN A 500 10.36 3.37 30.38
C GLN A 500 10.82 4.15 29.14
N ALA A 501 10.50 5.45 29.04
CA ALA A 501 10.87 6.30 27.92
C ALA A 501 12.07 7.19 28.22
N PHE A 502 12.97 7.29 27.24
CA PHE A 502 14.17 8.13 27.27
C PHE A 502 14.11 9.19 26.16
N PHE A 503 14.68 10.36 26.38
CA PHE A 503 14.68 11.44 25.39
C PHE A 503 16.05 12.13 25.31
N CYS A 504 16.58 12.25 24.08
CA CYS A 504 17.88 12.89 23.83
C CYS A 504 17.87 14.40 24.07
N ASP A 505 16.72 15.03 23.86
CA ASP A 505 16.53 16.47 24.00
C ASP A 505 15.05 16.79 24.37
N SER A 506 14.79 18.05 24.75
CA SER A 506 13.45 18.49 25.15
C SER A 506 12.45 18.60 23.99
N GLU A 507 12.91 18.59 22.73
CA GLU A 507 12.05 18.63 21.55
C GLU A 507 11.47 17.24 21.31
N CYS A 508 12.34 16.23 21.33
CA CYS A 508 11.96 14.83 21.38
C CYS A 508 11.00 14.56 22.55
N LEU A 509 11.35 15.02 23.76
CA LEU A 509 10.47 14.89 24.93
C LEU A 509 9.06 15.43 24.65
N ARG A 510 8.95 16.60 24.03
CA ARG A 510 7.69 17.29 23.71
C ARG A 510 6.89 16.59 22.62
N GLU A 511 7.54 16.15 21.55
CA GLU A 511 6.92 15.42 20.44
C GLU A 511 6.37 14.06 20.92
N GLY A 512 7.21 13.29 21.61
CA GLY A 512 6.79 12.01 22.22
C GLY A 512 5.94 12.16 23.48
N TRP A 513 5.70 13.38 23.99
CA TRP A 513 5.10 13.59 25.32
C TRP A 513 3.70 13.01 25.46
N LYS A 514 2.91 13.07 24.37
CA LYS A 514 1.55 12.50 24.35
C LYS A 514 1.54 10.99 24.21
N GLU A 515 2.56 10.43 23.55
CA GLU A 515 2.57 9.03 23.10
C GLU A 515 3.19 8.11 24.14
N HIS A 516 4.36 8.47 24.69
CA HIS A 516 5.08 7.64 25.66
C HIS A 516 4.32 7.38 26.98
N LYS A 517 3.29 8.19 27.28
CA LYS A 517 2.42 8.02 28.47
C LYS A 517 1.51 6.80 28.39
N TRP A 518 1.32 6.22 27.21
CA TRP A 518 0.48 5.03 27.01
C TRP A 518 1.27 3.72 27.00
N ALA A 519 2.60 3.78 27.20
CA ALA A 519 3.50 2.62 27.26
C ALA A 519 3.20 1.68 28.44
N ASP A 520 2.61 2.20 29.52
CA ASP A 520 2.26 1.50 30.77
C ASP A 520 1.36 0.24 30.60
N TYR A 521 0.84 -0.02 29.39
CA TYR A 521 -0.02 -1.17 29.05
C TYR A 521 0.63 -2.23 28.14
N ILE A 522 1.90 -2.07 27.74
CA ILE A 522 2.53 -2.90 26.70
C ILE A 522 3.80 -3.59 27.26
N PHE A 523 3.57 -4.60 28.10
CA PHE A 523 4.51 -5.53 28.76
C PHE A 523 5.22 -5.09 30.06
N PRO A 524 5.21 -5.94 31.11
CA PRO A 524 6.27 -5.98 32.10
C PRO A 524 7.49 -6.73 31.53
N ILE A 525 8.69 -6.18 31.70
CA ILE A 525 9.93 -6.89 31.42
C ILE A 525 10.23 -7.77 32.63
N ASN A 526 10.01 -9.07 32.51
CA ASN A 526 10.65 -10.03 33.41
C ASN A 526 12.06 -10.29 32.87
N GLU A 527 13.05 -9.66 33.50
CA GLU A 527 14.43 -10.15 33.46
C GLU A 527 14.46 -11.53 34.15
N LEU A 528 15.09 -12.52 33.51
CA LEU A 528 15.82 -13.62 34.16
C LEU A 528 16.45 -14.51 33.09
N ASP A 529 17.63 -14.12 32.62
CA ASP A 529 18.70 -15.10 32.37
C ASP A 529 20.07 -14.45 32.59
N THR A 530 20.55 -14.53 33.82
CA THR A 530 21.92 -14.17 34.21
C THR A 530 22.38 -15.18 35.25
N SER A 531 23.09 -16.21 34.80
CA SER A 531 23.89 -17.08 35.67
C SER A 531 25.25 -16.42 35.97
N ASP A 532 25.67 -16.59 37.22
CA ASP A 532 27.01 -16.43 37.79
C ASP A 532 27.80 -15.11 37.62
N ALA A 533 27.86 -14.33 38.71
CA ALA A 533 29.12 -14.15 39.46
C ALA A 533 28.86 -13.60 40.89
N GLU A 534 29.35 -14.30 41.92
CA GLU A 534 29.36 -13.79 43.31
C GLU A 534 30.43 -12.69 43.51
N ALA A 535 30.09 -11.66 44.30
CA ALA A 535 31.06 -10.97 45.16
C ALA A 535 30.36 -10.37 46.40
N LYS A 536 30.60 -10.96 47.57
CA LYS A 536 30.11 -10.47 48.87
C LYS A 536 30.86 -9.20 49.31
N LEU A 537 30.16 -8.27 49.95
CA LEU A 537 30.68 -7.46 51.06
C LEU A 537 29.52 -6.91 51.92
N LEU A 538 29.83 -6.52 53.17
CA LEU A 538 28.93 -6.66 54.33
C LEU A 538 28.46 -5.31 54.92
N LEU A 539 27.15 -5.24 55.25
CA LEU A 539 26.53 -4.56 56.42
C LEU A 539 26.64 -3.01 56.55
N PRO A 540 25.83 -2.35 57.41
CA PRO A 540 24.45 -2.63 57.84
C PRO A 540 23.50 -1.41 57.69
N SER A 541 22.21 -1.60 57.98
CA SER A 541 21.22 -0.53 58.19
C SER A 541 21.37 0.14 59.57
N PRO A 542 20.63 1.25 59.83
CA PRO A 542 19.46 1.09 60.72
C PRO A 542 18.25 2.00 60.41
N GLN A 543 17.05 1.54 60.83
CA GLN A 543 15.98 2.25 61.59
C GLN A 543 15.47 3.66 61.13
N GLN A 544 14.20 4.05 61.28
CA GLN A 544 12.91 3.37 61.60
C GLN A 544 11.75 4.39 61.44
N ASN A 545 10.52 3.91 61.56
CA ASN A 545 9.29 4.61 61.98
C ASN A 545 8.50 5.46 60.97
N ALA A 546 7.21 5.57 61.29
CA ALA A 546 6.12 5.86 60.37
C ALA A 546 5.18 6.96 60.90
N GLU A 547 4.45 7.55 59.95
CA GLU A 547 3.10 8.12 60.07
C GLU A 547 2.85 9.49 60.78
N PRO A 548 1.71 10.16 60.46
CA PRO A 548 1.57 11.64 60.43
C PRO A 548 0.44 12.10 61.41
N PRO A 549 -0.47 13.08 61.14
CA PRO A 549 -0.46 14.31 60.31
C PRO A 549 -0.91 15.59 61.10
N ARG A 550 -0.94 16.79 60.46
CA ARG A 550 -2.08 17.77 60.39
C ARG A 550 -1.71 19.27 60.19
N SER A 551 -2.42 19.89 59.22
CA SER A 551 -3.01 21.26 59.17
C SER A 551 -2.27 22.55 59.59
N SER A 552 -2.11 23.48 58.63
CA SER A 552 -2.76 24.82 58.59
C SER A 552 -2.55 25.46 57.18
N THR A 553 -3.54 25.97 56.43
CA THR A 553 -4.24 27.30 56.49
C THR A 553 -3.26 28.50 56.48
N THR A 554 -3.37 29.55 55.63
CA THR A 554 -4.57 30.24 55.10
C THR A 554 -4.32 31.07 53.81
N CYS A 555 -5.40 31.21 53.01
CA CYS A 555 -5.76 32.10 51.87
C CYS A 555 -4.87 33.29 51.37
N PHE A 556 -5.05 33.60 50.08
CA PHE A 556 -5.70 34.86 49.65
C PHE A 556 -6.70 34.64 48.49
N LEU A 557 -7.72 35.48 48.40
CA LEU A 557 -8.91 35.38 47.53
C LEU A 557 -8.80 36.29 46.29
N PHE A 558 -9.48 35.93 45.19
CA PHE A 558 -10.39 36.82 44.43
C PHE A 558 -11.28 36.01 43.46
N SER A 559 -12.46 36.55 43.15
CA SER A 559 -13.47 35.99 42.23
C SER A 559 -14.17 37.14 41.45
N ASP A 560 -15.13 36.95 40.53
CA ASP A 560 -16.02 35.81 40.29
C ASP A 560 -16.59 35.77 38.84
N ALA A 561 -17.39 34.73 38.56
CA ALA A 561 -18.44 34.63 37.54
C ALA A 561 -18.04 34.52 36.04
N GLY A 562 -18.79 33.83 35.18
CA GLY A 562 -19.99 33.01 35.38
C GLY A 562 -20.42 32.29 34.08
N LEU A 563 -21.23 31.22 34.18
CA LEU A 563 -21.68 30.42 33.04
C LEU A 563 -23.14 30.72 32.59
N MET A 564 -23.39 30.40 31.31
CA MET A 564 -24.61 29.79 30.73
C MET A 564 -25.87 30.61 30.32
N CYS A 565 -26.19 30.42 29.03
CA CYS A 565 -27.44 29.82 28.48
C CYS A 565 -28.58 30.66 27.84
N LEU A 566 -29.05 30.12 26.70
CA LEU A 566 -30.32 30.32 25.97
C LEU A 566 -30.62 31.73 25.41
N ALA A 567 -31.54 31.96 24.44
CA ALA A 567 -32.03 31.23 23.25
C ALA A 567 -33.12 32.10 22.56
N LEU A 568 -33.58 31.75 21.34
CA LEU A 568 -34.76 32.30 20.64
C LEU A 568 -34.63 33.79 20.17
N LYS A 569 -35.34 34.33 19.17
CA LYS A 569 -35.98 33.80 17.93
C LYS A 569 -36.17 34.98 16.94
N LEU A 570 -36.22 34.65 15.64
CA LEU A 570 -36.88 35.28 14.47
C LEU A 570 -37.63 36.64 14.54
N ALA A 571 -37.77 37.23 13.33
CA ALA A 571 -38.70 38.29 12.87
C ALA A 571 -38.15 39.75 12.89
N ASP A 572 -38.40 40.62 11.89
CA ASP A 572 -39.04 40.44 10.56
C ASP A 572 -38.80 41.66 9.62
N CYS A 573 -39.03 41.48 8.31
CA CYS A 573 -39.60 42.44 7.31
C CYS A 573 -38.98 43.86 7.09
N ASP A 574 -39.20 44.61 6.00
CA ASP A 574 -39.54 44.36 4.57
C ASP A 574 -39.31 45.69 3.78
N GLY A 575 -39.31 45.66 2.43
CA GLY A 575 -39.46 46.88 1.59
C GLY A 575 -38.53 46.94 0.36
N TRP A 576 -38.96 46.70 -0.89
CA TRP A 576 -39.79 47.55 -1.81
C TRP A 576 -39.04 48.77 -2.40
N VAL A 577 -39.12 49.15 -3.70
CA VAL A 577 -39.77 48.59 -4.92
C VAL A 577 -39.20 49.25 -6.21
N GLY A 578 -39.43 48.67 -7.40
CA GLY A 578 -39.40 49.37 -8.72
C GLY A 578 -38.49 48.74 -9.79
N THR A 579 -38.90 47.96 -10.82
CA THR A 579 -39.82 48.20 -11.99
C THR A 579 -39.27 49.18 -13.04
N TYR A 580 -39.44 49.07 -14.37
CA TYR A 580 -40.34 48.31 -15.26
C TYR A 580 -39.74 48.17 -16.69
N SER A 581 -40.09 47.14 -17.48
CA SER A 581 -40.62 47.20 -18.88
C SER A 581 -40.31 45.97 -19.79
N HIS A 582 -41.32 45.53 -20.55
CA HIS A 582 -41.42 44.33 -21.40
C HIS A 582 -42.73 44.43 -22.23
N PRO A 583 -43.03 43.54 -23.20
CA PRO A 583 -42.16 42.75 -24.07
C PRO A 583 -42.41 43.17 -25.56
N PRO A 584 -43.29 42.60 -26.43
CA PRO A 584 -43.81 41.24 -26.65
C PRO A 584 -43.43 40.60 -28.03
N SER A 585 -43.18 39.28 -28.08
CA SER A 585 -43.65 38.38 -29.17
C SER A 585 -43.32 36.90 -28.91
N GLN A 586 -44.36 36.10 -28.69
CA GLN A 586 -44.48 34.64 -28.75
C GLN A 586 -45.99 34.35 -28.90
N PRO A 587 -46.47 33.23 -29.47
CA PRO A 587 -46.05 31.83 -29.24
C PRO A 587 -45.63 31.12 -30.58
N THR A 588 -45.14 29.87 -30.65
CA THR A 588 -45.71 28.61 -30.11
C THR A 588 -44.69 27.53 -29.71
N THR A 589 -45.20 26.64 -28.87
CA THR A 589 -44.70 25.34 -28.37
C THR A 589 -44.05 24.43 -29.43
N ASP A 590 -42.99 23.71 -29.05
CA ASP A 590 -43.16 22.36 -28.49
C ASP A 590 -41.96 21.90 -27.64
N ASP A 591 -42.25 21.03 -26.67
CA ASP A 591 -41.25 20.27 -25.92
C ASP A 591 -40.56 19.26 -26.85
N ASP A 592 -39.25 19.05 -26.69
CA ASP A 592 -38.69 17.74 -27.04
C ASP A 592 -37.70 17.18 -26.03
N ARG A 593 -37.73 15.85 -25.93
CA ARG A 593 -37.28 15.09 -24.77
C ARG A 593 -35.84 14.63 -24.95
N TRP A 594 -35.17 14.40 -23.82
CA TRP A 594 -33.93 13.62 -23.81
C TRP A 594 -34.23 12.15 -24.11
N ASN A 595 -34.36 11.83 -25.41
CA ASN A 595 -34.32 10.46 -25.91
C ASN A 595 -32.88 9.94 -25.85
N LEU A 596 -32.66 8.94 -25.00
CA LEU A 596 -31.55 8.02 -25.12
C LEU A 596 -32.02 6.87 -26.02
N ASP A 597 -31.68 6.88 -27.31
CA ASP A 597 -31.51 5.68 -28.15
C ASP A 597 -31.00 6.02 -29.57
N GLU A 598 -30.52 5.00 -30.29
CA GLU A 598 -30.25 4.96 -31.75
C GLU A 598 -29.19 5.88 -32.38
N TRP A 599 -27.94 5.90 -31.88
CA TRP A 599 -26.80 6.31 -32.74
C TRP A 599 -25.47 5.54 -32.57
N LYS A 600 -25.54 4.20 -32.58
CA LYS A 600 -24.39 3.32 -32.89
C LYS A 600 -24.69 2.07 -33.74
N TRP A 601 -25.95 1.76 -34.07
CA TRP A 601 -26.32 0.48 -34.70
C TRP A 601 -26.55 0.51 -36.22
N ASP A 602 -26.94 1.63 -36.83
CA ASP A 602 -27.24 1.65 -38.27
C ASP A 602 -26.00 1.66 -39.17
N ALA A 603 -24.85 2.11 -38.64
CA ALA A 603 -23.56 1.99 -39.32
C ALA A 603 -23.17 0.52 -39.60
N LEU A 604 -23.63 -0.43 -38.77
CA LEU A 604 -23.37 -1.86 -38.96
C LEU A 604 -24.32 -2.50 -39.99
N LYS A 605 -25.60 -2.10 -40.00
CA LYS A 605 -26.59 -2.58 -41.00
C LYS A 605 -26.20 -2.15 -42.42
N ALA A 606 -25.68 -0.93 -42.59
CA ALA A 606 -25.27 -0.41 -43.89
C ALA A 606 -24.14 -1.23 -44.56
N SER A 607 -23.35 -1.96 -43.78
CA SER A 607 -22.24 -2.79 -44.29
C SER A 607 -22.67 -4.11 -44.94
N MET A 608 -23.89 -4.61 -44.67
CA MET A 608 -24.31 -5.96 -45.08
C MET A 608 -25.17 -6.00 -46.36
N ALA A 609 -25.40 -4.84 -47.01
CA ALA A 609 -26.40 -4.70 -48.09
C ALA A 609 -25.79 -4.30 -49.45
N ARG A 610 -24.93 -5.15 -50.06
CA ARG A 610 -24.55 -5.03 -51.49
C ARG A 610 -24.39 -6.39 -52.20
N SER A 611 -24.93 -6.47 -53.43
CA SER A 611 -24.84 -7.56 -54.43
C SER A 611 -25.77 -8.80 -54.26
N PRO A 612 -26.16 -9.50 -55.36
CA PRO A 612 -27.59 -9.49 -55.71
C PRO A 612 -28.26 -10.83 -56.15
N ARG A 613 -29.60 -10.83 -56.04
CA ARG A 613 -30.62 -11.60 -56.82
C ARG A 613 -30.40 -13.11 -57.10
N ARG A 614 -31.30 -13.94 -56.53
CA ARG A 614 -32.10 -14.95 -57.27
C ARG A 614 -33.46 -15.18 -56.59
N GLN A 615 -34.41 -15.83 -57.28
CA GLN A 615 -35.86 -15.60 -57.14
C GLN A 615 -36.67 -16.71 -56.41
N HIS A 616 -37.81 -16.26 -55.84
CA HIS A 616 -39.11 -16.94 -55.60
C HIS A 616 -39.25 -18.21 -54.69
N TYR A 617 -39.97 -17.99 -53.56
CA TYR A 617 -41.15 -18.70 -52.99
C TYR A 617 -41.56 -20.14 -53.37
N PRO A 618 -42.34 -20.89 -52.53
CA PRO A 618 -42.86 -20.59 -51.17
C PRO A 618 -42.62 -21.72 -50.10
N ARG A 619 -43.09 -21.51 -48.86
CA ARG A 619 -43.14 -22.50 -47.75
C ARG A 619 -44.19 -23.61 -47.99
N PRO A 620 -44.12 -24.74 -47.25
CA PRO A 620 -44.95 -24.83 -46.03
C PRO A 620 -44.21 -25.38 -44.79
N GLU A 621 -44.93 -25.39 -43.68
CA GLU A 621 -44.46 -25.62 -42.30
C GLU A 621 -44.25 -27.10 -41.96
N PHE A 622 -43.27 -27.39 -41.10
CA PHE A 622 -43.33 -28.54 -40.19
C PHE A 622 -42.71 -28.18 -38.84
N LEU A 623 -43.38 -28.59 -37.77
CA LEU A 623 -42.86 -28.49 -36.40
C LEU A 623 -41.64 -29.42 -36.25
N PHE A 624 -40.61 -28.93 -35.55
CA PHE A 624 -39.66 -29.81 -34.86
C PHE A 624 -39.56 -29.43 -33.39
N SER A 625 -39.78 -30.44 -32.55
CA SER A 625 -39.50 -30.44 -31.13
C SER A 625 -38.02 -30.78 -30.88
N ALA A 626 -37.51 -30.37 -29.71
CA ALA A 626 -36.26 -30.82 -29.10
C ALA A 626 -34.99 -30.69 -29.99
N GLU A 627 -34.40 -29.50 -30.03
CA GLU A 627 -33.04 -29.33 -30.54
C GLU A 627 -32.02 -30.01 -29.61
N ARG A 628 -31.24 -30.92 -30.19
CA ARG A 628 -30.00 -31.43 -29.59
C ARG A 628 -28.97 -30.28 -29.54
N PRO A 629 -28.01 -30.26 -28.59
CA PRO A 629 -26.92 -29.29 -28.63
C PRO A 629 -26.18 -29.39 -29.96
N GLY A 630 -25.93 -28.24 -30.57
CA GLY A 630 -25.23 -28.15 -31.85
C GLY A 630 -23.79 -28.66 -31.75
N TYR A 631 -23.26 -29.16 -32.86
CA TYR A 631 -21.87 -29.64 -32.94
C TYR A 631 -20.85 -28.56 -32.52
N GLU A 632 -21.22 -27.29 -32.69
CA GLU A 632 -20.45 -26.09 -32.37
C GLU A 632 -20.23 -25.86 -30.85
N ASP A 633 -21.24 -26.10 -30.00
CA ASP A 633 -21.09 -26.03 -28.52
C ASP A 633 -20.04 -27.03 -28.02
N THR A 634 -19.97 -28.20 -28.67
CA THR A 634 -19.06 -29.30 -28.32
C THR A 634 -17.62 -29.01 -28.76
N ILE A 635 -17.41 -28.11 -29.72
CA ILE A 635 -16.08 -27.66 -30.16
C ILE A 635 -15.60 -26.49 -29.31
N ALA A 636 -16.48 -25.54 -28.96
CA ALA A 636 -16.12 -24.33 -28.23
C ALA A 636 -15.46 -24.61 -26.86
N GLN A 637 -15.87 -25.67 -26.16
CA GLN A 637 -15.26 -26.13 -24.90
C GLN A 637 -13.78 -26.55 -25.03
N PHE A 638 -13.31 -26.90 -26.24
CA PHE A 638 -11.91 -27.25 -26.50
C PHE A 638 -11.07 -26.05 -26.98
N ILE A 639 -11.69 -24.88 -27.20
CA ILE A 639 -11.00 -23.66 -27.60
C ILE A 639 -10.55 -22.90 -26.34
N PRO A 640 -9.25 -22.57 -26.17
CA PRO A 640 -8.79 -21.76 -25.04
C PRO A 640 -9.57 -20.45 -24.93
N ARG A 641 -10.00 -20.08 -23.71
CA ARG A 641 -10.87 -18.93 -23.42
C ARG A 641 -10.50 -17.65 -24.19
N ASN A 642 -9.21 -17.34 -24.26
CA ASN A 642 -8.69 -16.14 -24.93
C ASN A 642 -8.83 -16.16 -26.46
N GLU A 643 -8.79 -17.35 -27.08
CA GLU A 643 -9.05 -17.52 -28.50
C GLU A 643 -10.55 -17.55 -28.79
N LEU A 644 -11.35 -18.23 -27.93
CA LEU A 644 -12.80 -18.26 -28.05
C LEU A 644 -13.37 -16.84 -28.12
N LEU A 645 -12.96 -15.95 -27.21
CA LEU A 645 -13.41 -14.54 -27.16
C LEU A 645 -13.14 -13.74 -28.45
N ARG A 646 -12.25 -14.19 -29.35
CA ARG A 646 -11.98 -13.54 -30.65
C ARG A 646 -12.94 -13.97 -31.76
N LEU A 647 -13.69 -15.06 -31.56
CA LEU A 647 -14.55 -15.66 -32.58
C LEU A 647 -15.95 -15.02 -32.70
N TYR A 648 -16.24 -13.95 -31.95
CA TYR A 648 -17.56 -13.28 -31.96
C TYR A 648 -17.98 -12.75 -33.36
N GLY A 649 -17.04 -12.56 -34.28
CA GLY A 649 -17.32 -12.08 -35.64
C GLY A 649 -17.47 -13.19 -36.69
N VAL A 650 -17.37 -14.47 -36.31
CA VAL A 650 -17.35 -15.61 -37.25
C VAL A 650 -18.77 -15.97 -37.70
N ASP A 651 -19.66 -16.25 -36.75
CA ASP A 651 -21.07 -16.58 -36.98
C ASP A 651 -21.91 -16.25 -35.73
N ARG A 652 -23.22 -16.52 -35.81
CA ARG A 652 -24.17 -16.21 -34.74
C ARG A 652 -24.07 -17.16 -33.54
N THR A 653 -23.82 -18.45 -33.74
CA THR A 653 -23.63 -19.42 -32.65
C THR A 653 -22.38 -19.05 -31.85
N LEU A 654 -21.25 -18.82 -32.53
CA LEU A 654 -20.01 -18.39 -31.88
C LEU A 654 -20.14 -17.01 -31.24
N PHE A 655 -20.89 -16.07 -31.83
CA PHE A 655 -21.25 -14.82 -31.15
C PHE A 655 -22.02 -15.09 -29.85
N ASP A 656 -23.04 -15.94 -29.87
CA ASP A 656 -23.86 -16.23 -28.68
C ASP A 656 -23.08 -16.99 -27.60
N ILE A 657 -22.20 -17.93 -27.97
CA ILE A 657 -21.25 -18.61 -27.06
C ILE A 657 -20.26 -17.61 -26.45
N VAL A 658 -19.64 -16.75 -27.27
CA VAL A 658 -18.68 -15.75 -26.81
C VAL A 658 -19.32 -14.73 -25.89
N MET A 659 -20.55 -14.28 -26.18
CA MET A 659 -21.26 -13.36 -25.30
C MET A 659 -21.75 -14.03 -24.02
N ASN A 660 -22.06 -15.34 -24.05
CA ASN A 660 -22.31 -16.11 -22.82
C ASN A 660 -21.06 -16.18 -21.95
N GLU A 661 -19.90 -16.53 -22.49
CA GLU A 661 -18.66 -16.65 -21.72
C GLU A 661 -18.11 -15.28 -21.28
N ARG A 662 -18.22 -14.23 -22.10
CA ARG A 662 -17.78 -12.86 -21.79
C ARG A 662 -18.54 -12.23 -20.63
N TYR A 663 -19.84 -12.49 -20.52
CA TYR A 663 -20.71 -11.92 -19.47
C TYR A 663 -21.12 -12.96 -18.42
N ARG A 664 -20.46 -14.12 -18.38
CA ARG A 664 -20.72 -15.21 -17.43
C ARG A 664 -20.53 -14.78 -15.98
N GLU A 665 -19.55 -13.93 -15.74
CA GLU A 665 -19.12 -13.46 -14.43
C GLU A 665 -19.22 -11.93 -14.38
N THR A 666 -19.62 -11.36 -13.26
CA THR A 666 -19.74 -9.91 -13.09
C THR A 666 -19.44 -9.52 -11.65
N LEU A 667 -18.67 -8.45 -11.47
CA LEU A 667 -18.43 -7.78 -10.19
C LEU A 667 -19.19 -6.46 -10.18
N ILE A 668 -20.12 -6.29 -9.24
CA ILE A 668 -20.82 -5.02 -8.99
C ILE A 668 -20.25 -4.42 -7.71
N TYR A 669 -19.53 -3.30 -7.85
CA TYR A 669 -18.88 -2.61 -6.74
C TYR A 669 -18.98 -1.08 -6.79
N HIS A 670 -19.40 -0.48 -7.92
CA HIS A 670 -19.56 0.98 -8.01
C HIS A 670 -20.59 1.40 -9.07
N LEU A 671 -21.61 2.17 -8.69
CA LEU A 671 -22.66 2.66 -9.61
C LEU A 671 -22.13 3.60 -10.73
N GLY A 672 -20.92 4.13 -10.55
CA GLY A 672 -20.24 4.95 -11.55
C GLY A 672 -19.45 4.16 -12.59
N ASP A 673 -19.20 2.86 -12.36
CA ASP A 673 -18.42 2.02 -13.26
C ASP A 673 -19.21 1.64 -14.53
N GLU A 674 -18.51 1.63 -15.67
CA GLU A 674 -19.10 1.43 -16.99
C GLU A 674 -19.39 -0.05 -17.25
N MET A 675 -18.54 -0.98 -16.79
CA MET A 675 -18.81 -2.41 -16.88
C MET A 675 -20.03 -2.80 -16.02
N THR A 676 -20.10 -2.26 -14.81
CA THR A 676 -21.28 -2.33 -13.94
C THR A 676 -22.53 -1.85 -14.69
N ARG A 677 -22.51 -0.66 -15.32
CA ARG A 677 -23.66 -0.15 -16.10
C ARG A 677 -24.04 -1.03 -17.29
N GLN A 678 -23.08 -1.61 -17.99
CA GLN A 678 -23.32 -2.48 -19.14
C GLN A 678 -23.93 -3.83 -18.72
N CYS A 679 -23.44 -4.45 -17.64
CA CYS A 679 -24.03 -5.67 -17.09
C CYS A 679 -25.46 -5.48 -16.56
N LEU A 680 -25.87 -4.24 -16.29
CA LEU A 680 -27.23 -3.87 -15.88
C LEU A 680 -28.22 -3.69 -17.05
N VAL A 681 -27.81 -3.94 -18.29
CA VAL A 681 -28.71 -3.99 -19.46
C VAL A 681 -29.42 -5.35 -19.50
N SER A 682 -30.75 -5.35 -19.70
CA SER A 682 -31.64 -6.51 -19.51
C SER A 682 -31.30 -7.76 -20.34
N TYR A 683 -30.68 -7.59 -21.51
CA TYR A 683 -30.25 -8.69 -22.36
C TYR A 683 -28.95 -9.36 -21.88
N ILE A 684 -28.04 -8.61 -21.25
CA ILE A 684 -26.78 -9.12 -20.70
C ILE A 684 -27.01 -9.86 -19.39
N ALA A 685 -27.89 -9.35 -18.53
CA ALA A 685 -28.22 -9.95 -17.22
C ALA A 685 -28.64 -11.45 -17.29
N ARG A 686 -29.22 -11.91 -18.40
CA ARG A 686 -29.60 -13.32 -18.60
C ARG A 686 -28.41 -14.27 -18.81
N ARG A 687 -27.24 -13.73 -19.19
CA ARG A 687 -26.01 -14.47 -19.48
C ARG A 687 -25.12 -14.64 -18.23
N VAL A 688 -25.29 -13.77 -17.25
CA VAL A 688 -24.62 -13.86 -15.94
C VAL A 688 -24.95 -15.20 -15.26
N ARG A 689 -23.93 -15.83 -14.69
CA ARG A 689 -23.97 -17.07 -13.88
C ARG A 689 -23.30 -16.86 -12.52
N THR A 690 -22.28 -16.01 -12.45
CA THR A 690 -21.56 -15.65 -11.22
C THR A 690 -21.65 -14.14 -10.97
N LEU A 691 -22.05 -13.76 -9.76
CA LEU A 691 -22.12 -12.37 -9.30
C LEU A 691 -21.31 -12.18 -8.03
N HIS A 692 -20.36 -11.26 -8.07
CA HIS A 692 -19.69 -10.72 -6.88
C HIS A 692 -20.28 -9.34 -6.58
N LEU A 693 -20.75 -9.13 -5.35
CA LEU A 693 -21.48 -7.93 -4.95
C LEU A 693 -20.83 -7.30 -3.71
N ARG A 694 -20.15 -6.16 -3.89
CA ARG A 694 -19.56 -5.39 -2.77
C ARG A 694 -20.55 -4.36 -2.25
N LEU A 695 -21.01 -4.58 -1.02
CA LEU A 695 -22.22 -3.97 -0.49
C LEU A 695 -21.98 -2.59 0.17
N ASP A 696 -20.75 -2.35 0.60
CA ASP A 696 -20.27 -1.15 1.30
C ASP A 696 -20.18 0.11 0.44
N PHE A 697 -20.10 -0.04 -0.89
CA PHE A 697 -20.04 1.09 -1.82
C PHE A 697 -21.43 1.63 -2.26
N PHE A 698 -22.53 0.97 -1.89
CA PHE A 698 -23.89 1.46 -2.18
C PHE A 698 -24.42 2.48 -1.16
N GLY A 699 -23.91 2.48 0.07
CA GLY A 699 -24.49 3.27 1.17
C GLY A 699 -24.16 4.76 1.15
N LYS A 700 -22.89 5.10 0.86
CA LYS A 700 -22.37 6.47 0.89
C LYS A 700 -23.21 7.50 0.11
N PRO A 701 -23.82 7.18 -1.06
CA PRO A 701 -24.71 8.10 -1.76
C PRO A 701 -26.16 8.11 -1.26
N LEU A 702 -26.61 7.06 -0.56
CA LEU A 702 -28.01 6.87 -0.14
C LEU A 702 -28.30 7.44 1.26
N ALA A 703 -27.28 7.59 2.12
CA ALA A 703 -27.40 8.16 3.46
C ALA A 703 -28.01 9.59 3.50
N PHE A 704 -27.86 10.36 2.41
CA PHE A 704 -28.43 11.72 2.30
C PHE A 704 -29.97 11.78 2.21
N HIS A 705 -30.66 10.67 1.95
CA HIS A 705 -32.10 10.69 1.67
C HIS A 705 -33.01 10.53 2.92
N GLY A 706 -32.43 10.50 4.13
CA GLY A 706 -33.16 10.27 5.39
C GLY A 706 -34.22 11.32 5.77
N GLN A 707 -34.20 12.52 5.16
CA GLN A 707 -35.24 13.53 5.37
C GLN A 707 -36.30 13.50 4.26
N LYS A 708 -37.45 12.89 4.56
CA LYS A 708 -38.64 12.91 3.69
C LYS A 708 -39.16 14.34 3.50
N LYS A 709 -38.94 14.93 2.33
CA LYS A 709 -39.82 15.97 1.76
C LYS A 709 -40.33 15.50 0.40
N SER A 710 -41.66 15.51 0.25
CA SER A 710 -42.30 15.32 -1.06
C SER A 710 -41.93 16.51 -1.96
N LEU A 711 -41.39 16.24 -3.14
CA LEU A 711 -40.91 17.26 -4.07
C LEU A 711 -41.61 17.11 -5.42
N SER A 712 -42.32 18.16 -5.83
CA SER A 712 -42.93 18.28 -7.15
C SER A 712 -41.88 18.63 -8.21
N GLN A 713 -42.17 18.29 -9.47
CA GLN A 713 -41.22 18.42 -10.59
C GLN A 713 -40.69 19.86 -10.82
N SER A 714 -41.42 20.89 -10.40
CA SER A 714 -41.02 22.29 -10.55
C SER A 714 -39.84 22.70 -9.66
N LEU A 715 -39.56 22.01 -8.54
CA LEU A 715 -38.43 22.35 -7.66
C LEU A 715 -37.08 21.85 -8.18
N LEU A 716 -37.06 20.81 -9.03
CA LEU A 716 -35.82 20.16 -9.51
C LEU A 716 -34.85 21.10 -10.24
N ARG A 717 -35.35 22.19 -10.85
CA ARG A 717 -34.52 23.18 -11.57
C ARG A 717 -33.71 24.11 -10.65
N LYS A 718 -34.04 24.23 -9.36
CA LYS A 718 -33.36 25.11 -8.38
C LYS A 718 -32.34 24.39 -7.49
N LEU A 719 -32.16 23.08 -7.66
CA LEU A 719 -31.25 22.26 -6.85
C LEU A 719 -29.77 22.53 -7.16
N SER A 720 -28.96 22.50 -6.10
CA SER A 720 -27.49 22.60 -6.09
C SER A 720 -26.81 21.42 -6.81
N LYS A 721 -25.49 21.50 -7.00
CA LYS A 721 -24.70 20.46 -7.68
C LYS A 721 -24.76 19.12 -6.93
N GLU A 722 -24.73 19.17 -5.61
CA GLU A 722 -24.79 17.98 -4.72
C GLU A 722 -26.18 17.32 -4.76
N GLU A 723 -27.25 18.11 -4.71
CA GLU A 723 -28.62 17.60 -4.80
C GLU A 723 -28.93 16.97 -6.17
N ARG A 724 -28.38 17.50 -7.27
CA ARG A 724 -28.48 16.87 -8.61
C ARG A 724 -27.73 15.54 -8.68
N GLN A 725 -26.57 15.47 -8.02
CA GLN A 725 -25.77 14.24 -7.97
C GLN A 725 -26.45 13.15 -7.13
N SER A 726 -27.10 13.53 -6.02
CA SER A 726 -27.96 12.65 -5.23
C SER A 726 -29.14 12.09 -6.04
N ALA A 727 -29.86 12.95 -6.77
CA ALA A 727 -30.97 12.52 -7.63
C ALA A 727 -30.53 11.59 -8.77
N ALA A 728 -29.35 11.83 -9.36
CA ALA A 728 -28.76 10.93 -10.35
C ALA A 728 -28.41 9.55 -9.75
N THR A 729 -27.90 9.50 -8.52
CA THR A 729 -27.59 8.23 -7.86
C THR A 729 -28.84 7.47 -7.43
N ALA A 730 -29.90 8.15 -6.98
CA ALA A 730 -31.19 7.51 -6.74
C ALA A 730 -31.75 6.82 -8.01
N LYS A 731 -31.60 7.47 -9.18
CA LYS A 731 -31.96 6.87 -10.48
C LYS A 731 -31.12 5.63 -10.80
N ALA A 732 -29.82 5.65 -10.53
CA ALA A 732 -28.93 4.50 -10.72
C ALA A 732 -29.29 3.32 -9.80
N SER A 733 -29.61 3.58 -8.53
CA SER A 733 -30.09 2.56 -7.58
C SER A 733 -31.42 1.92 -8.02
N VAL A 734 -32.37 2.71 -8.53
CA VAL A 734 -33.62 2.18 -9.10
C VAL A 734 -33.39 1.36 -10.38
N GLN A 735 -32.42 1.76 -11.21
CA GLN A 735 -32.03 0.98 -12.39
C GLN A 735 -31.39 -0.36 -11.99
N LEU A 736 -30.49 -0.36 -11.01
CA LEU A 736 -29.89 -1.58 -10.44
C LEU A 736 -30.96 -2.54 -9.88
N LEU A 737 -31.97 -2.06 -9.15
CA LEU A 737 -33.09 -2.88 -8.66
C LEU A 737 -33.86 -3.55 -9.81
N ARG A 738 -34.07 -2.86 -10.94
CA ARG A 738 -34.72 -3.42 -12.15
C ARG A 738 -33.84 -4.40 -12.92
N SER A 739 -32.52 -4.36 -12.71
CA SER A 739 -31.58 -5.22 -13.40
C SER A 739 -31.31 -6.52 -12.64
N ILE A 740 -31.29 -6.48 -11.30
CA ILE A 740 -31.23 -7.69 -10.46
C ILE A 740 -32.39 -8.65 -10.76
N THR A 741 -33.58 -8.12 -11.09
CA THR A 741 -34.72 -8.95 -11.52
C THR A 741 -34.55 -9.67 -12.85
N ASN A 742 -33.49 -9.38 -13.61
CA ASN A 742 -33.19 -10.06 -14.88
C ASN A 742 -32.09 -11.14 -14.74
N LEU A 743 -31.47 -11.28 -13.57
CA LEU A 743 -30.43 -12.28 -13.25
C LEU A 743 -31.02 -13.69 -13.01
N MET A 744 -31.97 -14.11 -13.85
CA MET A 744 -32.79 -15.33 -13.62
C MET A 744 -32.00 -16.65 -13.63
N ASN A 745 -30.75 -16.61 -14.10
CA ASN A 745 -29.88 -17.79 -14.27
C ASN A 745 -28.65 -17.74 -13.34
N LEU A 746 -28.69 -16.95 -12.27
CA LEU A 746 -27.55 -16.81 -11.36
C LEU A 746 -27.35 -18.09 -10.54
N VAL A 747 -26.17 -18.70 -10.65
CA VAL A 747 -25.81 -19.96 -9.98
C VAL A 747 -24.89 -19.72 -8.79
N THR A 748 -24.01 -18.72 -8.87
CA THR A 748 -23.02 -18.38 -7.84
C THR A 748 -23.16 -16.92 -7.41
N LEU A 749 -23.22 -16.69 -6.10
CA LEU A 749 -23.30 -15.35 -5.51
C LEU A 749 -22.28 -15.20 -4.37
N ASP A 750 -21.45 -14.16 -4.46
CA ASP A 750 -20.53 -13.74 -3.40
C ASP A 750 -20.97 -12.37 -2.86
N LEU A 751 -21.38 -12.33 -1.60
CA LEU A 751 -21.79 -11.11 -0.89
C LEU A 751 -20.64 -10.64 -0.01
N GLU A 752 -20.04 -9.49 -0.36
CA GLU A 752 -18.84 -8.97 0.29
C GLU A 752 -19.05 -7.58 0.93
N CYS A 753 -18.51 -7.38 2.12
CA CYS A 753 -18.47 -6.12 2.83
C CYS A 753 -17.12 -5.96 3.55
N GLN A 754 -16.31 -5.00 3.12
CA GLN A 754 -14.96 -4.77 3.68
C GLN A 754 -14.84 -3.51 4.55
N ASN A 755 -15.77 -2.55 4.45
CA ASN A 755 -15.69 -1.25 5.12
C ASN A 755 -16.72 -1.07 6.24
N TYR A 756 -16.28 -0.41 7.32
CA TYR A 756 -17.11 0.09 8.42
C TYR A 756 -17.50 1.54 8.05
N PRO A 757 -18.77 1.98 8.18
CA PRO A 757 -19.79 1.49 9.12
C PRO A 757 -20.93 0.66 8.51
N VAL A 758 -21.59 -0.13 9.37
CA VAL A 758 -22.72 -1.04 9.04
C VAL A 758 -23.92 -0.35 8.39
N ASP A 759 -24.14 0.93 8.67
CA ASP A 759 -25.34 1.62 8.15
C ASP A 759 -25.29 1.85 6.64
N ASP A 760 -24.11 1.93 6.04
CA ASP A 760 -23.94 1.98 4.58
C ASP A 760 -24.40 0.67 3.93
N TYR A 761 -24.11 -0.46 4.58
CA TYR A 761 -24.49 -1.80 4.13
C TYR A 761 -26.01 -2.04 4.19
N LYS A 762 -26.70 -1.49 5.20
CA LYS A 762 -28.17 -1.66 5.36
C LYS A 762 -28.95 -1.14 4.15
N LEU A 763 -28.41 -0.16 3.43
CA LEU A 763 -29.01 0.43 2.25
C LEU A 763 -29.01 -0.53 1.04
N ALA A 764 -28.19 -1.58 1.07
CA ALA A 764 -28.13 -2.63 0.05
C ALA A 764 -29.06 -3.85 0.32
N ILE A 765 -29.65 -3.98 1.52
CA ILE A 765 -30.56 -5.09 1.88
C ILE A 765 -31.70 -5.30 0.86
N PRO A 766 -32.41 -4.26 0.37
CA PRO A 766 -33.53 -4.45 -0.57
C PRO A 766 -33.12 -5.12 -1.89
N PHE A 767 -31.87 -4.96 -2.32
CA PHE A 767 -31.32 -5.55 -3.53
C PHE A 767 -31.12 -7.05 -3.36
N ILE A 768 -30.50 -7.46 -2.24
CA ILE A 768 -30.29 -8.85 -1.84
C ILE A 768 -31.65 -9.56 -1.71
N MET A 769 -32.58 -8.95 -0.97
CA MET A 769 -33.93 -9.50 -0.76
C MET A 769 -34.72 -9.67 -2.06
N LYS A 770 -34.55 -8.76 -3.03
CA LYS A 770 -35.18 -8.92 -4.35
C LYS A 770 -34.51 -10.03 -5.17
N GLY A 771 -33.20 -10.19 -5.04
CA GLY A 771 -32.42 -11.26 -5.66
C GLY A 771 -32.87 -12.66 -5.25
N TRP A 772 -33.11 -12.90 -3.95
CA TRP A 772 -33.62 -14.18 -3.45
C TRP A 772 -34.92 -14.64 -4.11
N VAL A 773 -35.82 -13.71 -4.45
CA VAL A 773 -37.08 -14.00 -5.15
C VAL A 773 -36.86 -14.39 -6.62
N VAL A 774 -35.74 -13.97 -7.21
CA VAL A 774 -35.46 -14.09 -8.66
C VAL A 774 -34.61 -15.32 -8.98
N TYR A 775 -33.57 -15.57 -8.19
CA TYR A 775 -32.59 -16.64 -8.43
C TYR A 775 -32.38 -17.58 -7.24
N GLY A 776 -33.04 -17.36 -6.10
CA GLY A 776 -32.85 -18.20 -4.90
C GLY A 776 -33.22 -19.67 -5.10
N SER A 777 -34.06 -19.99 -6.08
CA SER A 777 -34.41 -21.37 -6.46
C SER A 777 -33.38 -22.08 -7.34
N VAL A 778 -32.45 -21.35 -7.97
CA VAL A 778 -31.43 -21.90 -8.90
C VAL A 778 -29.99 -21.68 -8.43
N LEU A 779 -29.82 -20.91 -7.34
CA LEU A 779 -28.52 -20.64 -6.74
C LEU A 779 -27.95 -21.92 -6.10
N ARG A 780 -26.73 -22.28 -6.49
CA ARG A 780 -25.98 -23.45 -6.00
C ARG A 780 -24.84 -23.08 -5.07
N THR A 781 -24.20 -21.93 -5.30
CA THR A 781 -23.04 -21.49 -4.52
C THR A 781 -23.36 -20.15 -3.87
N LEU A 782 -23.23 -20.07 -2.55
CA LEU A 782 -23.38 -18.84 -1.77
C LEU A 782 -22.14 -18.60 -0.90
N SER A 783 -21.53 -17.42 -1.05
CA SER A 783 -20.46 -16.92 -0.19
C SER A 783 -20.94 -15.70 0.60
N LEU A 784 -20.81 -15.76 1.93
CA LEU A 784 -21.24 -14.73 2.89
C LEU A 784 -20.03 -14.12 3.59
N LYS A 785 -19.53 -13.00 3.07
CA LYS A 785 -18.45 -12.18 3.65
C LYS A 785 -19.05 -10.89 4.23
N ILE A 786 -19.91 -11.03 5.23
CA ILE A 786 -20.72 -9.95 5.80
C ILE A 786 -20.66 -9.95 7.34
N PRO A 787 -20.77 -8.79 8.01
CA PRO A 787 -20.74 -8.75 9.47
C PRO A 787 -21.92 -9.52 10.09
N LEU A 788 -21.68 -10.24 11.19
CA LEU A 788 -22.71 -11.02 11.90
C LEU A 788 -23.96 -10.19 12.27
N GLU A 789 -23.78 -8.91 12.57
CA GLU A 789 -24.86 -7.96 12.89
C GLU A 789 -25.82 -7.68 11.72
N THR A 790 -25.50 -8.15 10.51
CA THR A 790 -26.27 -7.93 9.27
C THR A 790 -26.82 -9.21 8.64
N VAL A 791 -26.45 -10.37 9.19
CA VAL A 791 -26.87 -11.69 8.69
C VAL A 791 -28.39 -11.83 8.75
N LYS A 792 -29.03 -11.34 9.82
CA LYS A 792 -30.48 -11.45 10.01
C LYS A 792 -31.27 -10.74 8.91
N GLU A 793 -30.77 -9.62 8.41
CA GLU A 793 -31.42 -8.81 7.39
C GLU A 793 -31.19 -9.35 5.98
N CYS A 794 -30.01 -9.93 5.72
CA CYS A 794 -29.63 -10.41 4.38
C CYS A 794 -29.98 -11.87 4.15
N VAL A 795 -29.95 -12.68 5.20
CA VAL A 795 -30.25 -14.12 5.20
C VAL A 795 -31.37 -14.36 6.22
N PRO A 796 -32.59 -13.85 5.97
CA PRO A 796 -33.62 -13.80 6.99
C PRO A 796 -34.15 -15.20 7.34
N PRO A 797 -34.69 -15.41 8.56
CA PRO A 797 -35.15 -16.72 9.02
C PRO A 797 -36.15 -17.53 8.16
N PRO A 798 -36.97 -16.96 7.25
CA PRO A 798 -37.79 -17.78 6.34
C PRO A 798 -37.09 -18.16 5.02
N LEU A 799 -35.89 -17.66 4.72
CA LEU A 799 -35.21 -17.90 3.43
C LEU A 799 -34.93 -19.40 3.22
N ARG A 800 -35.23 -19.90 2.01
CA ARG A 800 -34.87 -21.24 1.54
C ARG A 800 -34.26 -21.16 0.15
N LEU A 801 -33.13 -21.85 -0.03
CA LEU A 801 -32.36 -21.95 -1.27
C LEU A 801 -32.29 -23.44 -1.66
N PRO A 802 -33.32 -23.98 -2.34
CA PRO A 802 -33.51 -25.44 -2.50
C PRO A 802 -32.49 -26.15 -3.40
N SER A 803 -31.55 -25.41 -4.01
CA SER A 803 -30.45 -25.95 -4.83
C SER A 803 -29.07 -25.63 -4.27
N LEU A 804 -28.97 -25.16 -3.01
CA LEU A 804 -27.71 -24.74 -2.40
C LEU A 804 -26.82 -25.96 -2.09
N GLU A 805 -25.76 -26.11 -2.87
CA GLU A 805 -24.77 -27.19 -2.85
C GLU A 805 -23.47 -26.74 -2.12
N ASP A 806 -22.99 -25.53 -2.41
CA ASP A 806 -21.80 -24.91 -1.81
C ASP A 806 -22.17 -23.72 -0.92
N LEU A 807 -21.76 -23.75 0.35
CA LEU A 807 -21.94 -22.65 1.30
C LEU A 807 -20.61 -22.23 1.95
N SER A 808 -20.20 -20.98 1.72
CA SER A 808 -19.05 -20.35 2.37
C SER A 808 -19.49 -19.23 3.31
N ILE A 809 -18.98 -19.22 4.54
CA ILE A 809 -19.34 -18.27 5.60
C ILE A 809 -18.07 -17.69 6.21
N HIS A 810 -17.89 -16.37 6.14
CA HIS A 810 -16.85 -15.66 6.88
C HIS A 810 -17.46 -14.98 8.11
N ILE A 811 -16.93 -15.31 9.29
CA ILE A 811 -17.46 -14.92 10.59
C ILE A 811 -16.63 -13.75 11.15
N PHE A 812 -17.22 -12.55 11.16
CA PHE A 812 -16.64 -11.36 11.78
C PHE A 812 -17.73 -10.42 12.31
N THR A 813 -17.39 -9.59 13.29
CA THR A 813 -18.29 -8.58 13.86
C THR A 813 -17.88 -7.17 13.43
N ALA A 814 -18.88 -6.32 13.20
CA ALA A 814 -18.67 -4.89 12.96
C ALA A 814 -18.48 -4.08 14.26
N TYR A 815 -18.82 -4.64 15.41
CA TYR A 815 -18.57 -4.04 16.73
C TYR A 815 -17.86 -5.02 17.67
N LEU A 816 -16.90 -4.51 18.44
CA LEU A 816 -16.14 -5.29 19.44
C LEU A 816 -17.01 -5.77 20.62
N MET A 817 -18.16 -5.12 20.86
CA MET A 817 -19.12 -5.48 21.90
C MET A 817 -20.15 -6.53 21.44
N THR A 818 -20.08 -6.99 20.19
CA THR A 818 -21.03 -7.95 19.64
C THR A 818 -20.75 -9.36 20.15
N ASP A 819 -21.76 -9.97 20.77
CA ASP A 819 -21.76 -11.39 21.14
C ASP A 819 -21.89 -12.25 19.86
N ALA A 820 -20.73 -12.53 19.25
CA ALA A 820 -20.61 -13.32 18.04
C ALA A 820 -21.24 -14.71 18.22
N THR A 821 -20.92 -15.39 19.32
CA THR A 821 -21.42 -16.75 19.65
C THR A 821 -22.94 -16.80 19.64
N LYS A 822 -23.61 -15.82 20.27
CA LYS A 822 -25.08 -15.72 20.26
C LYS A 822 -25.65 -15.45 18.88
N LEU A 823 -25.04 -14.58 18.07
CA LEU A 823 -25.52 -14.32 16.70
C LEU A 823 -25.34 -15.54 15.81
N VAL A 824 -24.22 -16.25 15.89
CA VAL A 824 -23.99 -17.46 15.09
C VAL A 824 -25.00 -18.55 15.46
N ARG A 825 -25.20 -18.83 16.76
CA ARG A 825 -26.20 -19.79 17.26
C ARG A 825 -27.63 -19.45 16.85
N SER A 826 -28.01 -18.16 16.86
CA SER A 826 -29.40 -17.75 16.60
C SER A 826 -29.72 -17.46 15.14
N LEU A 827 -28.72 -17.27 14.27
CA LEU A 827 -28.91 -16.89 12.87
C LEU A 827 -28.29 -17.87 11.88
N LEU A 828 -27.00 -18.22 12.04
CA LEU A 828 -26.27 -19.02 11.05
C LEU A 828 -26.53 -20.52 11.22
N VAL A 829 -26.48 -21.06 12.44
CA VAL A 829 -26.77 -22.49 12.67
C VAL A 829 -28.18 -22.87 12.16
N PRO A 830 -29.26 -22.13 12.47
CA PRO A 830 -30.60 -22.41 11.93
C PRO A 830 -30.75 -22.15 10.43
N PHE A 831 -29.81 -21.43 9.81
CA PHE A 831 -29.76 -21.27 8.35
C PHE A 831 -29.07 -22.46 7.69
N VAL A 832 -27.94 -22.94 8.22
CA VAL A 832 -27.25 -24.14 7.71
C VAL A 832 -28.13 -25.37 7.85
N ASN A 833 -28.70 -25.63 9.03
CA ASN A 833 -29.55 -26.81 9.29
C ASN A 833 -30.78 -26.87 8.36
N ARG A 834 -31.31 -25.73 7.91
CA ARG A 834 -32.43 -25.66 6.96
C ARG A 834 -32.09 -26.16 5.55
N HIS A 835 -30.81 -26.17 5.20
CA HIS A 835 -30.26 -26.60 3.91
C HIS A 835 -29.45 -27.91 4.06
N SER A 836 -29.63 -28.64 5.17
CA SER A 836 -28.91 -29.88 5.49
C SER A 836 -28.99 -30.95 4.42
N LEU A 837 -30.14 -31.04 3.73
CA LEU A 837 -30.40 -32.02 2.68
C LEU A 837 -29.75 -31.69 1.33
N THR A 838 -29.14 -30.51 1.15
CA THR A 838 -28.59 -30.07 -0.13
C THR A 838 -27.12 -29.65 -0.09
N ILE A 839 -26.60 -29.20 1.06
CA ILE A 839 -25.21 -28.77 1.18
C ILE A 839 -24.27 -29.98 1.00
N GLU A 840 -23.47 -29.94 -0.05
CA GLU A 840 -22.38 -30.89 -0.32
C GLU A 840 -21.03 -30.37 0.20
N SER A 841 -20.88 -29.05 0.30
CA SER A 841 -19.62 -28.37 0.57
C SER A 841 -19.84 -27.19 1.52
N LEU A 842 -19.28 -27.28 2.74
CA LEU A 842 -19.37 -26.26 3.78
C LEU A 842 -17.99 -25.68 4.07
N SER A 843 -17.85 -24.36 3.93
CA SER A 843 -16.62 -23.64 4.27
C SER A 843 -16.87 -22.59 5.33
N ILE A 844 -16.11 -22.63 6.44
CA ILE A 844 -16.24 -21.66 7.55
C ILE A 844 -14.89 -20.97 7.78
N TYR A 845 -14.88 -19.64 7.70
CA TYR A 845 -13.71 -18.80 7.84
C TYR A 845 -13.84 -17.84 9.01
N THR A 846 -12.78 -17.69 9.80
CA THR A 846 -12.61 -16.60 10.78
C THR A 846 -11.34 -15.82 10.45
N PRO A 847 -11.41 -14.50 10.21
CA PRO A 847 -10.24 -13.69 9.85
C PRO A 847 -9.35 -13.44 11.07
N MET A 848 -8.03 -13.34 10.82
CA MET A 848 -6.96 -13.35 11.85
C MET A 848 -7.08 -12.30 12.96
N ALA A 849 -7.87 -11.25 12.79
CA ALA A 849 -7.98 -10.15 13.76
C ALA A 849 -8.82 -10.47 15.01
N PHE A 850 -9.54 -11.59 15.06
CA PHE A 850 -10.52 -11.87 16.12
C PHE A 850 -10.56 -13.33 16.57
N ASN A 851 -10.38 -13.56 17.88
CA ASN A 851 -10.53 -14.88 18.50
C ASN A 851 -11.99 -15.13 18.91
N TYR A 852 -12.80 -15.66 18.00
CA TYR A 852 -14.17 -16.12 18.30
C TYR A 852 -14.17 -17.63 18.58
N ASN A 853 -14.83 -18.08 19.66
CA ASN A 853 -15.04 -19.52 19.86
C ASN A 853 -16.06 -20.05 18.83
N ILE A 854 -15.57 -20.81 17.85
CA ILE A 854 -16.36 -21.45 16.78
C ILE A 854 -16.87 -22.85 17.15
N SER A 855 -16.45 -23.43 18.26
CA SER A 855 -16.90 -24.76 18.72
C SER A 855 -18.43 -24.87 18.85
N PRO A 856 -19.16 -23.89 19.42
CA PRO A 856 -20.62 -23.94 19.53
C PRO A 856 -21.37 -23.99 18.19
N ILE A 857 -20.72 -23.59 17.10
CA ILE A 857 -21.29 -23.65 15.75
C ILE A 857 -21.42 -25.11 15.35
N PHE A 858 -20.30 -25.82 15.33
CA PHE A 858 -20.20 -27.21 14.88
C PHE A 858 -20.93 -28.19 15.81
N GLY A 859 -21.00 -27.88 17.11
CA GLY A 859 -21.73 -28.69 18.09
C GLY A 859 -23.26 -28.59 18.01
N GLU A 860 -23.80 -27.63 17.24
CA GLU A 860 -25.26 -27.42 17.08
C GLU A 860 -25.74 -27.59 15.63
N LEU A 861 -24.84 -27.97 14.71
CA LEU A 861 -25.22 -28.38 13.37
C LEU A 861 -25.90 -29.75 13.40
N GLU A 862 -27.01 -29.86 12.67
CA GLU A 862 -27.69 -31.14 12.43
C GLU A 862 -26.89 -32.01 11.45
N TYR A 863 -27.27 -33.29 11.30
CA TYR A 863 -26.65 -34.16 10.31
C TYR A 863 -26.91 -33.65 8.88
N LEU A 864 -25.83 -33.42 8.12
CA LEU A 864 -25.81 -32.91 6.75
C LEU A 864 -25.59 -34.09 5.75
N PRO A 865 -26.63 -34.87 5.37
CA PRO A 865 -26.47 -36.15 4.67
C PRO A 865 -25.70 -36.10 3.34
N CYS A 866 -25.68 -34.95 2.66
CA CYS A 866 -25.01 -34.78 1.37
C CYS A 866 -23.58 -34.24 1.48
N LEU A 867 -23.12 -33.88 2.69
CA LEU A 867 -21.86 -33.18 2.91
C LEU A 867 -20.65 -34.08 2.63
N THR A 868 -19.97 -33.80 1.52
CA THR A 868 -18.73 -34.48 1.12
C THR A 868 -17.48 -33.65 1.39
N LYS A 869 -17.61 -32.33 1.57
CA LYS A 869 -16.48 -31.41 1.76
C LYS A 869 -16.68 -30.46 2.94
N ILE A 870 -15.69 -30.40 3.83
CA ILE A 870 -15.57 -29.40 4.91
C ILE A 870 -14.22 -28.70 4.76
N ASP A 871 -14.24 -27.37 4.63
CA ASP A 871 -13.05 -26.53 4.80
C ASP A 871 -13.24 -25.60 6.02
N VAL A 872 -12.36 -25.66 7.02
CA VAL A 872 -12.41 -24.78 8.20
C VAL A 872 -11.12 -23.98 8.34
N TYR A 873 -11.25 -22.66 8.50
CA TYR A 873 -10.16 -21.69 8.57
C TYR A 873 -10.28 -20.88 9.86
N PHE A 874 -9.33 -21.05 10.79
CA PHE A 874 -9.38 -20.36 12.08
C PHE A 874 -8.02 -20.07 12.71
N PRO A 875 -7.91 -19.03 13.56
CA PRO A 875 -6.67 -18.70 14.25
C PRO A 875 -6.32 -19.78 15.30
N PHE A 876 -5.08 -20.26 15.24
CA PHE A 876 -4.52 -21.21 16.20
C PHE A 876 -3.64 -20.46 17.20
N ILE A 877 -4.19 -20.12 18.37
CA ILE A 877 -3.45 -19.35 19.39
C ILE A 877 -2.71 -20.28 20.37
N SER A 878 -3.40 -21.28 20.91
CA SER A 878 -2.79 -22.32 21.75
C SER A 878 -3.75 -23.50 21.97
N LEU A 879 -3.20 -24.69 22.27
CA LEU A 879 -3.97 -25.89 22.64
C LEU A 879 -4.89 -25.69 23.85
N GLN A 880 -4.65 -24.66 24.67
CA GLN A 880 -5.41 -24.36 25.89
C GLN A 880 -6.59 -23.40 25.63
N GLN A 881 -6.56 -22.65 24.52
CA GLN A 881 -7.55 -21.64 24.16
C GLN A 881 -8.45 -22.06 23.00
N ILE A 882 -8.09 -23.13 22.29
CA ILE A 882 -8.85 -23.67 21.17
C ILE A 882 -9.80 -24.75 21.68
N ASP A 883 -11.08 -24.41 21.71
CA ASP A 883 -12.17 -25.35 21.90
C ASP A 883 -12.45 -26.06 20.56
N SER A 884 -12.05 -27.33 20.46
CA SER A 884 -12.26 -28.17 19.28
C SER A 884 -13.42 -29.16 19.43
N ALA A 885 -14.16 -29.13 20.54
CA ALA A 885 -15.14 -30.15 20.91
C ALA A 885 -16.28 -30.26 19.88
N GLY A 886 -16.81 -29.12 19.42
CA GLY A 886 -17.85 -29.08 18.39
C GLY A 886 -17.35 -29.53 17.03
N LEU A 887 -16.13 -29.16 16.62
CA LEU A 887 -15.56 -29.62 15.34
C LEU A 887 -15.36 -31.14 15.38
N HIS A 888 -14.88 -31.68 16.50
CA HIS A 888 -14.79 -33.12 16.72
C HIS A 888 -16.18 -33.80 16.66
N HIS A 889 -17.21 -33.19 17.26
CA HIS A 889 -18.59 -33.69 17.19
C HIS A 889 -19.11 -33.74 15.75
N LEU A 890 -18.94 -32.67 14.97
CA LEU A 890 -19.34 -32.63 13.56
C LEU A 890 -18.58 -33.68 12.74
N LEU A 891 -17.26 -33.79 12.89
CA LEU A 891 -16.46 -34.76 12.15
C LEU A 891 -16.84 -36.21 12.49
N MET A 892 -17.17 -36.51 13.74
CA MET A 892 -17.73 -37.81 14.12
C MET A 892 -19.10 -38.05 13.46
N ALA A 893 -19.99 -37.06 13.51
CA ALA A 893 -21.32 -37.15 12.90
C ALA A 893 -21.29 -37.27 11.36
N GLN A 894 -20.32 -36.65 10.68
CA GLN A 894 -20.16 -36.65 9.22
C GLN A 894 -19.15 -37.67 8.68
N SER A 895 -18.60 -38.53 9.55
CA SER A 895 -17.51 -39.46 9.21
C SER A 895 -17.81 -40.44 8.08
N ALA A 896 -19.08 -40.73 7.81
CA ALA A 896 -19.51 -41.67 6.76
C ALA A 896 -19.71 -41.03 5.37
N SER A 897 -19.87 -39.70 5.29
CA SER A 897 -20.15 -38.94 4.05
C SER A 897 -18.97 -38.09 3.58
N LEU A 898 -18.08 -37.69 4.50
CA LEU A 898 -16.99 -36.76 4.24
C LEU A 898 -15.87 -37.36 3.38
N LEU A 899 -15.64 -36.79 2.20
CA LEU A 899 -14.57 -37.16 1.25
C LEU A 899 -13.37 -36.20 1.32
N THR A 900 -13.59 -34.94 1.69
CA THR A 900 -12.55 -33.90 1.77
C THR A 900 -12.68 -33.13 3.07
N LEU A 901 -11.62 -33.15 3.87
CA LEU A 901 -11.45 -32.31 5.05
C LEU A 901 -10.23 -31.42 4.85
N ARG A 902 -10.39 -30.10 4.95
CA ARG A 902 -9.28 -29.15 5.00
C ARG A 902 -9.40 -28.32 6.28
N ILE A 903 -8.36 -28.36 7.10
CA ILE A 903 -8.27 -27.52 8.30
C ILE A 903 -7.06 -26.61 8.11
N TRP A 904 -7.33 -25.31 8.06
CA TRP A 904 -6.34 -24.27 7.90
C TRP A 904 -6.18 -23.54 9.23
N LEU A 905 -5.03 -23.76 9.85
CA LEU A 905 -4.63 -23.17 11.11
C LEU A 905 -3.69 -22.00 10.80
N PHE A 906 -4.10 -20.78 11.13
CA PHE A 906 -3.23 -19.60 11.07
C PHE A 906 -2.66 -19.36 12.46
N ILE A 907 -1.36 -19.59 12.62
CA ILE A 907 -0.61 -19.38 13.87
C ILE A 907 -0.21 -17.91 13.99
#